data_AF-A0A7D7Y5N9-F1
#
_entry.id   AF-A0A7D7Y5N9-F1
#
_cell.length_a   1.000
_cell.length_b   1.000
_cell.length_c   1.000
_cell.angle_alpha   90.00
_cell.angle_beta   90.00
_cell.angle_gamma   90.00
#
_symmetry.space_group_name_H-M   'P 1'
#
loop_
_entity.id
_entity.type
_entity.pdbx_description
1 polymer ?
#
loop_
_entity_poly.entity_id
_entity_poly.type
_entity_poly.pdbx_seq_one_letter_code
_entity_poly.pdbx_strand_id
1 'polypeptide(L)'
;MKRKNILKFVSLLGIGSFVMLAAASCSQAANTTQNPSSRTELGGGRMMDMSGGNANTNSNQGMMNSAETELNLARAQLTSLIDSENQNIVMYEDYAKIQATLKKAFTDARDILVKTDSNAQSLKDAKSTLESAISSAEKEKADFDKENSELVTAYNSLKESFKNGESIVDTLTEANYSAIKNNLNDLLKKVEPFIRATLIPVTGDTPKAEEVTVANTPLATAIRLNAPWKVNADRLVNSFVKTALVKDGLTGLTDSYNMAQPGNYSFVGYSVPVDSVNWSFARRQVFESLVAPLVTPPAENGVPQPAPLTDVSWVYSLSGAARYKLTFRYFGANQDKAYLYFPYKSNMMDMENNSTMFGLQYSLNGGAAQEINFAQTQDSHTGGGSSGTDEGMNKSSEINLLPTVDDIKIARIALSNLKFNLNEVEFSVPEGKVAPMIGNMYITSSDSDANKSKIYSDIFGNTLNNENSPTSVTVDLLKGYSLATSYNTYIQRFTTLKEGDSDANISKPVYLVGFIGGAQPRIGSQNIQVSSFKNGNEHPNEINGKRTLTIYVNAPSAGEYNISGSYISANRTMGTNDAHRMDTVRSLTFKTKEENSLTINVMSKTHFMSLESFDTSNNSTSVGTTHENSVTKRTIKLEQGLNKIVLSRDTGDTPFIGNLTFTLSSTPQANAN
;
A
#
# COMPACT_ATOMS: atom_id res chain seq x y z
N MET A 1 10.54 30.54 -0.79
CA MET A 1 11.92 31.08 -0.82
C MET A 1 12.47 30.96 -2.24
N LYS A 2 13.08 32.04 -2.74
CA LYS A 2 13.50 32.22 -4.15
C LYS A 2 14.47 31.12 -4.58
N ARG A 3 14.02 30.21 -5.46
CA ARG A 3 14.88 29.22 -6.14
C ARG A 3 15.77 29.98 -7.13
N LYS A 4 17.06 30.12 -6.82
CA LYS A 4 18.07 30.52 -7.81
C LYS A 4 18.42 29.30 -8.65
N ASN A 5 18.21 29.42 -9.96
CA ASN A 5 18.65 28.48 -10.99
C ASN A 5 20.11 28.07 -10.75
N ILE A 6 20.37 26.83 -10.29
CA ILE A 6 21.73 26.32 -10.07
C ILE A 6 22.12 25.18 -11.01
N LEU A 7 21.24 24.64 -11.86
CA LEU A 7 21.67 23.75 -12.94
C LEU A 7 20.91 24.00 -14.23
N LYS A 8 21.57 24.67 -15.18
CA LYS A 8 21.31 24.43 -16.61
C LYS A 8 22.18 23.26 -17.02
N PHE A 9 21.69 22.04 -16.81
CA PHE A 9 22.25 20.88 -17.48
C PHE A 9 21.94 21.01 -18.98
N VAL A 10 22.96 21.26 -19.79
CA VAL A 10 22.89 20.90 -21.20
C VAL A 10 22.86 19.36 -21.24
N SER A 11 21.72 18.83 -21.67
CA SER A 11 21.57 17.42 -21.99
C SER A 11 22.61 17.02 -23.06
N LEU A 12 23.69 16.39 -22.64
CA LEU A 12 24.58 15.61 -23.50
C LEU A 12 24.59 14.15 -23.05
N LEU A 13 23.41 13.54 -22.98
CA LEU A 13 23.29 12.08 -23.01
C LEU A 13 23.38 11.66 -24.47
N GLY A 14 24.53 11.12 -24.88
CA GLY A 14 24.66 10.37 -26.12
C GLY A 14 25.88 10.64 -27.00
N ILE A 15 27.11 10.59 -26.47
CA ILE A 15 28.28 10.15 -27.27
C ILE A 15 29.22 9.32 -26.37
N GLY A 16 28.74 8.14 -25.98
CA GLY A 16 29.63 7.07 -25.53
C GLY A 16 30.06 6.27 -26.74
N SER A 17 31.08 6.74 -27.46
CA SER A 17 31.96 5.97 -28.38
C SER A 17 32.89 6.94 -29.11
N PHE A 18 34.03 7.27 -28.51
CA PHE A 18 35.21 7.60 -29.30
C PHE A 18 36.18 6.44 -29.13
N VAL A 19 36.27 5.64 -30.17
CA VAL A 19 37.41 4.76 -30.44
C VAL A 19 38.65 5.65 -30.39
N MET A 20 39.53 5.42 -29.42
CA MET A 20 40.92 5.88 -29.51
C MET A 20 41.51 5.27 -30.79
N LEU A 21 41.64 6.08 -31.83
CA LEU A 21 42.53 5.76 -32.93
C LEU A 21 43.94 5.96 -32.39
N ALA A 22 44.63 4.85 -32.16
CA ALA A 22 46.04 4.86 -31.82
C ALA A 22 46.83 5.56 -32.94
N ALA A 23 47.27 6.78 -32.69
CA ALA A 23 48.41 7.34 -33.40
C ALA A 23 49.67 6.80 -32.71
N ALA A 24 50.11 5.63 -33.19
CA ALA A 24 51.45 5.16 -32.93
C ALA A 24 52.45 6.13 -33.59
N SER A 25 53.21 6.89 -32.80
CA SER A 25 54.54 7.33 -33.22
C SER A 25 55.42 7.65 -32.01
N CYS A 26 56.13 6.61 -31.58
CA CYS A 26 57.54 6.62 -31.21
C CYS A 26 58.06 7.72 -30.28
N SER A 27 58.18 7.39 -28.99
CA SER A 27 59.37 7.71 -28.23
C SER A 27 60.28 6.47 -28.21
N GLN A 28 61.46 6.54 -28.83
CA GLN A 28 62.58 5.68 -28.43
C GLN A 28 63.89 6.45 -28.38
N ALA A 29 64.63 6.06 -27.35
CA ALA A 29 65.80 6.70 -26.78
C ALA A 29 67.05 6.61 -27.68
N ALA A 30 68.06 7.35 -27.25
CA ALA A 30 69.35 7.55 -27.90
C ALA A 30 70.20 6.30 -28.13
N ASN A 31 71.03 6.43 -29.18
CA ASN A 31 72.33 5.81 -29.48
C ASN A 31 72.44 4.29 -29.65
N THR A 32 72.77 3.85 -30.87
CA THR A 32 74.12 3.32 -31.19
C THR A 32 74.42 3.41 -32.69
N THR A 33 75.71 3.42 -32.97
CA THR A 33 76.46 3.86 -34.15
C THR A 33 76.54 2.83 -35.30
N GLN A 34 76.86 3.36 -36.50
CA GLN A 34 77.56 2.75 -37.68
C GLN A 34 76.74 2.14 -38.85
N ASN A 35 76.73 2.88 -39.98
CA ASN A 35 77.19 2.59 -41.37
C ASN A 35 77.19 1.13 -41.91
N PRO A 36 77.25 0.84 -43.24
CA PRO A 36 77.00 1.62 -44.48
C PRO A 36 76.08 0.88 -45.51
N SER A 37 75.93 1.50 -46.69
CA SER A 37 75.97 0.88 -48.03
C SER A 37 74.66 0.85 -48.84
N SER A 38 74.65 1.72 -49.84
CA SER A 38 73.83 1.70 -51.05
C SER A 38 74.36 0.71 -52.10
N ARG A 39 73.46 -0.07 -52.73
CA ARG A 39 73.40 -0.38 -54.18
C ARG A 39 72.21 -1.34 -54.38
N THR A 40 71.40 -1.29 -55.43
CA THR A 40 71.66 -1.11 -56.87
C THR A 40 70.32 -0.71 -57.52
N GLU A 41 70.28 0.29 -58.41
CA GLU A 41 70.06 0.15 -59.88
C GLU A 41 68.66 -0.40 -60.26
N LEU A 42 67.88 0.12 -61.21
CA LEU A 42 68.14 0.91 -62.43
C LEU A 42 66.80 1.38 -63.01
N GLY A 43 66.84 2.47 -63.79
CA GLY A 43 65.86 2.81 -64.83
C GLY A 43 64.87 3.90 -64.43
N GLY A 44 64.79 5.06 -65.07
CA GLY A 44 65.37 5.51 -66.34
C GLY A 44 64.36 6.46 -67.01
N GLY A 45 64.79 7.68 -67.33
CA GLY A 45 64.02 8.70 -68.06
C GLY A 45 64.36 10.09 -67.52
N ARG A 46 65.38 10.79 -68.06
CA ARG A 46 65.29 11.75 -69.19
C ARG A 46 64.19 12.81 -68.91
N MET A 47 64.43 14.12 -68.94
CA MET A 47 65.50 14.91 -69.54
C MET A 47 65.29 16.41 -69.20
N MET A 48 66.38 17.18 -69.29
CA MET A 48 66.49 18.65 -69.45
C MET A 48 66.21 19.54 -68.22
N ASP A 49 67.06 20.47 -67.76
CA ASP A 49 68.13 21.34 -68.31
C ASP A 49 67.71 22.82 -68.07
N MET A 50 68.72 23.64 -67.83
CA MET A 50 68.78 25.10 -67.78
C MET A 50 68.45 25.75 -66.43
N SER A 51 69.48 26.18 -65.69
CA SER A 51 70.19 27.47 -65.86
C SER A 51 69.30 28.61 -65.34
N GLY A 52 69.71 29.47 -64.43
CA GLY A 52 71.02 29.92 -64.00
C GLY A 52 70.83 31.36 -63.50
N GLY A 53 71.86 31.92 -62.87
CA GLY A 53 71.96 33.38 -62.77
C GLY A 53 71.50 33.99 -61.45
N ASN A 54 72.43 33.96 -60.51
CA ASN A 54 72.66 34.94 -59.44
C ASN A 54 72.23 36.39 -59.78
N ALA A 55 71.44 37.00 -58.89
CA ALA A 55 71.54 38.44 -58.61
C ALA A 55 71.06 38.70 -57.17
N ASN A 56 72.01 38.70 -56.25
CA ASN A 56 71.84 39.21 -54.90
C ASN A 56 71.40 40.70 -54.95
N THR A 57 70.21 41.02 -54.44
CA THR A 57 69.87 42.38 -54.00
C THR A 57 69.10 42.35 -52.68
N ASN A 58 69.75 42.91 -51.66
CA ASN A 58 69.19 43.53 -50.46
C ASN A 58 68.48 42.63 -49.42
N SER A 59 69.31 41.90 -48.69
CA SER A 59 69.00 41.04 -47.54
C SER A 59 68.58 41.77 -46.25
N ASN A 60 67.80 42.85 -46.31
CA ASN A 60 67.26 43.50 -45.10
C ASN A 60 65.72 43.67 -45.07
N GLN A 61 64.99 43.39 -46.16
CA GLN A 61 63.51 43.36 -46.15
C GLN A 61 62.92 41.95 -45.99
N GLY A 62 63.67 40.89 -46.34
CA GLY A 62 63.21 39.49 -46.18
C GLY A 62 63.16 38.99 -44.74
N MET A 63 64.05 39.49 -43.86
CA MET A 63 64.09 39.09 -42.44
C MET A 63 62.98 39.75 -41.60
N MET A 64 62.51 40.95 -41.96
CA MET A 64 61.34 41.56 -41.28
C MET A 64 60.05 40.81 -41.62
N ASN A 65 59.87 40.42 -42.88
CA ASN A 65 58.70 39.65 -43.31
C ASN A 65 58.66 38.25 -42.67
N SER A 66 59.81 37.60 -42.45
CA SER A 66 59.85 36.29 -41.77
C SER A 66 59.50 36.40 -40.28
N ALA A 67 60.03 37.42 -39.57
CA ALA A 67 59.76 37.62 -38.14
C ALA A 67 58.29 38.04 -37.87
N GLU A 68 57.71 38.87 -38.74
CA GLU A 68 56.31 39.28 -38.64
C GLU A 68 55.35 38.12 -38.99
N THR A 69 55.70 37.31 -40.01
CA THR A 69 54.97 36.08 -40.32
C THR A 69 55.02 35.08 -39.17
N GLU A 70 56.19 34.91 -38.54
CA GLU A 70 56.38 34.01 -37.41
C GLU A 70 55.63 34.48 -36.16
N LEU A 71 55.60 35.78 -35.90
CA LEU A 71 54.79 36.38 -34.82
C LEU A 71 53.29 36.15 -35.05
N ASN A 72 52.80 36.41 -36.28
CA ASN A 72 51.39 36.22 -36.62
C ASN A 72 50.97 34.75 -36.57
N LEU A 73 51.84 33.83 -37.00
CA LEU A 73 51.60 32.39 -36.86
C LEU A 73 51.55 31.97 -35.39
N ALA A 74 52.49 32.43 -34.56
CA ALA A 74 52.50 32.13 -33.12
C ALA A 74 51.24 32.67 -32.42
N ARG A 75 50.76 33.87 -32.79
CA ARG A 75 49.48 34.42 -32.32
C ARG A 75 48.30 33.53 -32.74
N ALA A 76 48.19 33.20 -34.02
CA ALA A 76 47.08 32.38 -34.52
C ALA A 76 47.02 31.01 -33.83
N GLN A 77 48.18 30.36 -33.63
CA GLN A 77 48.27 29.08 -32.93
C GLN A 77 47.87 29.18 -31.46
N LEU A 78 48.33 30.20 -30.74
CA LEU A 78 47.97 30.42 -29.33
C LEU A 78 46.48 30.76 -29.19
N THR A 79 45.94 31.62 -30.06
CA THR A 79 44.51 31.93 -30.11
C THR A 79 43.68 30.67 -30.34
N SER A 80 44.03 29.85 -31.33
CA SER A 80 43.31 28.60 -31.59
C SER A 80 43.30 27.65 -30.40
N LEU A 81 44.39 27.62 -29.61
CA LEU A 81 44.46 26.81 -28.40
C LEU A 81 43.58 27.40 -27.29
N ILE A 82 43.62 28.72 -27.09
CA ILE A 82 42.76 29.42 -26.12
C ILE A 82 41.27 29.25 -26.47
N ASP A 83 40.90 29.27 -27.75
CA ASP A 83 39.52 29.07 -28.21
C ASP A 83 38.97 27.67 -27.86
N SER A 84 39.85 26.70 -27.57
CA SER A 84 39.48 25.37 -27.09
C SER A 84 39.17 25.31 -25.59
N GLU A 85 39.28 26.42 -24.85
CA GLU A 85 39.13 26.47 -23.38
C GLU A 85 37.86 25.75 -22.90
N ASN A 86 36.69 26.07 -23.44
CA ASN A 86 35.44 25.47 -22.98
C ASN A 86 35.40 23.95 -23.12
N GLN A 87 35.95 23.40 -24.22
CA GLN A 87 35.98 21.95 -24.46
C GLN A 87 36.90 21.24 -23.46
N ASN A 88 37.99 21.90 -23.06
CA ASN A 88 38.93 21.36 -22.09
C ASN A 88 38.41 21.50 -20.65
N ILE A 89 37.87 22.66 -20.29
CA ILE A 89 37.43 22.97 -18.91
C ILE A 89 36.21 22.14 -18.47
N VAL A 90 35.26 21.87 -19.38
CA VAL A 90 34.03 21.13 -19.06
C VAL A 90 34.31 19.68 -18.64
N MET A 91 35.40 19.09 -19.13
CA MET A 91 35.78 17.70 -18.79
C MET A 91 36.18 17.53 -17.32
N TYR A 92 36.50 18.63 -16.63
CA TYR A 92 36.99 18.64 -15.25
C TYR A 92 35.98 19.26 -14.27
N GLU A 93 34.70 19.37 -14.62
CA GLU A 93 33.66 19.92 -13.72
C GLU A 93 33.58 19.18 -12.37
N ASP A 94 33.83 17.87 -12.36
CA ASP A 94 33.88 17.06 -11.14
C ASP A 94 35.28 17.01 -10.49
N TYR A 95 36.27 17.73 -11.01
CA TYR A 95 37.66 17.73 -10.52
C TYR A 95 38.10 19.18 -10.30
N ALA A 96 37.43 19.87 -9.36
CA ALA A 96 37.48 21.32 -9.24
C ALA A 96 38.91 21.90 -9.13
N LYS A 97 39.84 21.20 -8.47
CA LYS A 97 41.25 21.61 -8.41
C LYS A 97 41.94 21.56 -9.77
N ILE A 98 41.78 20.47 -10.52
CA ILE A 98 42.32 20.32 -11.88
C ILE A 98 41.74 21.42 -12.76
N GLN A 99 40.42 21.63 -12.68
CA GLN A 99 39.73 22.68 -13.44
C GLN A 99 40.25 24.08 -13.11
N ALA A 100 40.49 24.39 -11.83
CA ALA A 100 41.00 25.69 -11.40
C ALA A 100 42.42 25.96 -11.91
N THR A 101 43.31 24.96 -11.83
CA THR A 101 44.67 25.04 -12.37
C THR A 101 44.65 25.26 -13.88
N LEU A 102 43.82 24.52 -14.61
CA LEU A 102 43.71 24.66 -16.06
C LEU A 102 43.13 26.01 -16.48
N LYS A 103 42.08 26.51 -15.79
CA LYS A 103 41.55 27.87 -16.00
C LYS A 103 42.61 28.94 -15.80
N LYS A 104 43.48 28.78 -14.80
CA LYS A 104 44.59 29.70 -14.56
C LYS A 104 45.58 29.68 -15.73
N ALA A 105 45.94 28.50 -16.25
CA ALA A 105 46.83 28.40 -17.41
C ALA A 105 46.25 29.07 -18.67
N PHE A 106 44.95 28.91 -18.94
CA PHE A 106 44.27 29.63 -20.02
C PHE A 106 44.29 31.16 -19.81
N THR A 107 44.11 31.61 -18.57
CA THR A 107 44.19 33.03 -18.22
C THR A 107 45.60 33.58 -18.42
N ASP A 108 46.62 32.90 -17.90
CA ASP A 108 48.03 33.27 -18.05
C ASP A 108 48.43 33.33 -19.54
N ALA A 109 47.97 32.38 -20.35
CA ALA A 109 48.20 32.36 -21.80
C ALA A 109 47.52 33.53 -22.53
N ARG A 110 46.29 33.88 -22.13
CA ARG A 110 45.55 35.04 -22.65
C ARG A 110 46.25 36.35 -22.31
N ASP A 111 46.76 36.48 -21.09
CA ASP A 111 47.50 37.66 -20.65
C ASP A 111 48.76 37.88 -21.49
N ILE A 112 49.47 36.81 -21.86
CA ILE A 112 50.62 36.87 -22.77
C ILE A 112 50.17 37.24 -24.20
N LEU A 113 49.06 36.69 -24.69
CA LEU A 113 48.53 36.98 -26.04
C LEU A 113 48.22 38.47 -26.23
N VAL A 114 47.65 39.13 -25.23
CA VAL A 114 47.22 40.55 -25.31
C VAL A 114 48.32 41.54 -24.96
N LYS A 115 49.47 41.08 -24.45
CA LYS A 115 50.58 41.94 -24.04
C LYS A 115 51.21 42.63 -25.26
N THR A 116 51.35 43.95 -25.21
CA THR A 116 51.81 44.77 -26.35
C THR A 116 53.27 44.53 -26.75
N ASP A 117 54.10 44.03 -25.83
CA ASP A 117 55.52 43.71 -26.02
C ASP A 117 55.79 42.22 -26.26
N SER A 118 54.75 41.38 -26.41
CA SER A 118 54.91 39.95 -26.72
C SER A 118 55.55 39.75 -28.09
N ASN A 119 56.59 38.90 -28.12
CA ASN A 119 57.30 38.47 -29.32
C ASN A 119 57.00 37.00 -29.66
N ALA A 120 57.46 36.53 -30.83
CA ALA A 120 57.17 35.19 -31.33
C ALA A 120 57.62 34.08 -30.34
N GLN A 121 58.75 34.27 -29.64
CA GLN A 121 59.23 33.31 -28.65
C GLN A 121 58.31 33.27 -27.43
N SER A 122 57.94 34.42 -26.86
CA SER A 122 57.02 34.48 -25.70
C SER A 122 55.65 33.85 -25.98
N LEU A 123 55.14 33.97 -27.22
CA LEU A 123 53.88 33.34 -27.63
C LEU A 123 54.02 31.83 -27.81
N LYS A 124 55.15 31.35 -28.36
CA LYS A 124 55.44 29.91 -28.46
C LYS A 124 55.64 29.29 -27.08
N ASP A 125 56.32 29.99 -26.17
CA ASP A 125 56.51 29.55 -24.79
C ASP A 125 55.16 29.48 -24.05
N ALA A 126 54.28 30.47 -24.23
CA ALA A 126 52.92 30.45 -23.70
C ALA A 126 52.09 29.29 -24.25
N LYS A 127 52.17 29.03 -25.57
CA LYS A 127 51.51 27.88 -26.22
C LYS A 127 52.00 26.57 -25.62
N SER A 128 53.32 26.36 -25.54
CA SER A 128 53.91 25.15 -24.97
C SER A 128 53.53 24.95 -23.50
N THR A 129 53.49 26.04 -22.72
CA THR A 129 53.04 26.02 -21.33
C THR A 129 51.58 25.60 -21.21
N LEU A 130 50.71 26.15 -22.06
CA LEU A 130 49.29 25.79 -22.08
C LEU A 130 49.06 24.34 -22.56
N GLU A 131 49.77 23.88 -23.59
CA GLU A 131 49.74 22.48 -24.05
C GLU A 131 50.17 21.53 -22.92
N SER A 132 51.25 21.87 -22.21
CA SER A 132 51.69 21.09 -21.05
C SER A 132 50.64 21.07 -19.94
N ALA A 133 49.97 22.19 -19.65
CA ALA A 133 48.92 22.25 -18.64
C ALA A 133 47.70 21.39 -19.01
N ILE A 134 47.32 21.35 -20.29
CA ILE A 134 46.26 20.49 -20.82
C ILE A 134 46.63 19.01 -20.63
N SER A 135 47.82 18.60 -21.09
CA SER A 135 48.28 17.21 -20.93
C SER A 135 48.46 16.80 -19.46
N SER A 136 48.89 17.73 -18.60
CA SER A 136 48.96 17.50 -17.15
C SER A 136 47.58 17.26 -16.54
N ALA A 137 46.57 18.05 -16.92
CA ALA A 137 45.20 17.87 -16.45
C ALA A 137 44.61 16.50 -16.87
N GLU A 138 44.86 16.08 -18.10
CA GLU A 138 44.43 14.76 -18.61
C GLU A 138 45.06 13.62 -17.82
N LYS A 139 46.38 13.71 -17.58
CA LYS A 139 47.13 12.71 -16.81
C LYS A 139 46.69 12.68 -15.34
N GLU A 140 46.56 13.84 -14.70
CA GLU A 140 46.12 13.94 -13.29
C GLU A 140 44.74 13.31 -13.09
N LYS A 141 43.81 13.55 -14.02
CA LYS A 141 42.49 12.90 -13.98
C LYS A 141 42.60 11.39 -14.15
N ALA A 142 43.36 10.91 -15.13
CA ALA A 142 43.51 9.49 -15.40
C ALA A 142 44.16 8.74 -14.22
N ASP A 143 45.19 9.32 -13.61
CA ASP A 143 45.86 8.78 -12.43
C ASP A 143 44.89 8.74 -11.24
N PHE A 144 44.17 9.84 -10.98
CA PHE A 144 43.18 9.89 -9.90
C PHE A 144 42.08 8.84 -10.07
N ASP A 145 41.51 8.71 -11.27
CA ASP A 145 40.42 7.78 -11.55
C ASP A 145 40.85 6.32 -11.35
N LYS A 146 42.09 6.01 -11.73
CA LYS A 146 42.69 4.69 -11.55
C LYS A 146 42.91 4.38 -10.07
N GLU A 147 43.42 5.34 -9.30
CA GLU A 147 43.72 5.18 -7.87
C GLU A 147 42.45 5.19 -7.01
N ASN A 148 41.37 5.85 -7.45
CA ASN A 148 40.15 6.09 -6.69
C ASN A 148 38.88 5.55 -7.39
N SER A 149 39.01 4.45 -8.13
CA SER A 149 37.92 3.88 -8.94
C SER A 149 36.60 3.65 -8.19
N GLU A 150 36.66 3.22 -6.92
CA GLU A 150 35.48 3.05 -6.06
C GLU A 150 34.79 4.38 -5.76
N LEU A 151 35.56 5.44 -5.46
CA LEU A 151 35.02 6.78 -5.23
C LEU A 151 34.38 7.33 -6.49
N VAL A 152 35.03 7.21 -7.64
CA VAL A 152 34.50 7.65 -8.94
C VAL A 152 33.16 6.95 -9.22
N THR A 153 33.08 5.64 -8.98
CA THR A 153 31.85 4.86 -9.16
C THR A 153 30.75 5.32 -8.20
N ALA A 154 31.05 5.47 -6.91
CA ALA A 154 30.11 5.92 -5.89
C ALA A 154 29.58 7.34 -6.19
N TYR A 155 30.46 8.25 -6.59
CA TYR A 155 30.14 9.64 -6.91
C TYR A 155 29.25 9.74 -8.17
N ASN A 156 29.56 8.98 -9.22
CA ASN A 156 28.73 8.94 -10.43
C ASN A 156 27.32 8.39 -10.14
N SER A 157 27.23 7.32 -9.33
CA SER A 157 25.95 6.78 -8.86
C SER A 157 25.15 7.81 -8.04
N LEU A 158 25.84 8.59 -7.20
CA LEU A 158 25.22 9.67 -6.44
C LEU A 158 24.70 10.79 -7.35
N LYS A 159 25.48 11.24 -8.35
CA LYS A 159 25.03 12.25 -9.33
C LYS A 159 23.80 11.81 -10.10
N GLU A 160 23.78 10.56 -10.56
CA GLU A 160 22.62 9.99 -11.24
C GLU A 160 21.39 9.95 -10.32
N SER A 161 21.58 9.49 -9.07
CA SER A 161 20.53 9.45 -8.06
C SER A 161 19.99 10.85 -7.72
N PHE A 162 20.87 11.85 -7.60
CA PHE A 162 20.48 13.24 -7.37
C PHE A 162 19.58 13.77 -8.50
N LYS A 163 20.02 13.62 -9.75
CA LYS A 163 19.25 14.05 -10.94
C LYS A 163 17.90 13.33 -11.04
N ASN A 164 17.88 12.02 -10.82
CA ASN A 164 16.64 11.23 -10.83
C ASN A 164 15.70 11.65 -9.69
N GLY A 165 16.25 11.94 -8.51
CA GLY A 165 15.50 12.47 -7.37
C GLY A 165 14.86 13.83 -7.66
N GLU A 166 15.60 14.77 -8.27
CA GLU A 166 15.05 16.07 -8.70
C GLU A 166 13.91 15.89 -9.70
N SER A 167 14.12 15.05 -10.73
CA SER A 167 13.08 14.75 -11.73
C SER A 167 11.82 14.17 -11.08
N ILE A 168 11.96 13.24 -10.14
CA ILE A 168 10.82 12.69 -9.40
C ILE A 168 10.11 13.79 -8.60
N VAL A 169 10.84 14.62 -7.86
CA VAL A 169 10.26 15.72 -7.06
C VAL A 169 9.39 16.64 -7.91
N ASP A 170 9.79 16.90 -9.15
CA ASP A 170 9.02 17.72 -10.10
C ASP A 170 7.71 17.05 -10.55
N THR A 171 7.63 15.71 -10.52
CA THR A 171 6.38 14.97 -10.79
C THR A 171 5.43 14.89 -9.59
N LEU A 172 5.89 15.19 -8.38
CA LEU A 172 5.09 15.13 -7.15
C LEU A 172 4.37 16.48 -6.93
N THR A 173 3.40 16.76 -7.80
CA THR A 173 2.65 18.03 -7.81
C THR A 173 1.35 17.98 -7.02
N GLU A 174 0.70 16.82 -6.95
CA GLU A 174 -0.55 16.62 -6.22
C GLU A 174 -0.34 16.67 -4.69
N ALA A 175 -1.37 17.12 -3.95
CA ALA A 175 -1.28 17.35 -2.51
C ALA A 175 -1.04 16.06 -1.69
N ASN A 176 -1.70 14.94 -2.08
CA ASN A 176 -1.51 13.56 -1.59
C ASN A 176 -0.04 13.12 -1.51
N TYR A 177 0.84 13.65 -2.37
CA TYR A 177 2.26 13.28 -2.39
C TYR A 177 3.18 14.19 -1.58
N SER A 178 2.65 15.17 -0.84
CA SER A 178 3.44 16.16 -0.09
C SER A 178 4.45 15.53 0.87
N ALA A 179 4.07 14.47 1.59
CA ALA A 179 4.97 13.74 2.49
C ALA A 179 6.14 13.08 1.74
N ILE A 180 5.88 12.46 0.59
CA ILE A 180 6.89 11.83 -0.27
C ILE A 180 7.86 12.89 -0.81
N LYS A 181 7.30 14.00 -1.30
CA LYS A 181 8.05 15.14 -1.81
C LYS A 181 8.98 15.73 -0.75
N ASN A 182 8.49 15.92 0.48
CA ASN A 182 9.29 16.44 1.58
C ASN A 182 10.44 15.49 1.92
N ASN A 183 10.16 14.18 2.04
CA ASN A 183 11.19 13.18 2.30
C ASN A 183 12.28 13.18 1.21
N LEU A 184 11.91 13.20 -0.08
CA LEU A 184 12.88 13.27 -1.17
C LEU A 184 13.69 14.57 -1.16
N ASN A 185 13.06 15.72 -0.93
CA ASN A 185 13.78 16.99 -0.82
C ASN A 185 14.79 17.00 0.33
N ASP A 186 14.45 16.41 1.47
CA ASP A 186 15.37 16.33 2.60
C ASP A 186 16.53 15.36 2.34
N LEU A 187 16.30 14.28 1.59
CA LEU A 187 17.37 13.40 1.11
C LEU A 187 18.28 14.10 0.09
N LEU A 188 17.72 14.84 -0.87
CA LEU A 188 18.48 15.63 -1.83
C LEU A 188 19.37 16.67 -1.14
N LYS A 189 18.84 17.41 -0.16
CA LYS A 189 19.64 18.37 0.63
C LYS A 189 20.78 17.71 1.40
N LYS A 190 20.61 16.47 1.88
CA LYS A 190 21.65 15.74 2.62
C LYS A 190 22.82 15.34 1.72
N VAL A 191 22.56 15.02 0.46
CA VAL A 191 23.61 14.59 -0.47
C VAL A 191 24.22 15.74 -1.29
N GLU A 192 23.53 16.88 -1.39
CA GLU A 192 23.98 18.07 -2.12
C GLU A 192 25.42 18.51 -1.77
N PRO A 193 25.89 18.48 -0.50
CA PRO A 193 27.26 18.83 -0.17
C PRO A 193 28.32 17.98 -0.88
N PHE A 194 28.07 16.67 -1.08
CA PHE A 194 28.99 15.78 -1.80
C PHE A 194 29.10 16.15 -3.28
N ILE A 195 27.96 16.48 -3.90
CA ILE A 195 27.93 16.96 -5.30
C ILE A 195 28.68 18.28 -5.44
N ARG A 196 28.54 19.19 -4.47
CA ARG A 196 29.25 20.48 -4.48
C ARG A 196 30.75 20.38 -4.21
N ALA A 197 31.17 19.40 -3.40
CA ALA A 197 32.58 19.21 -3.06
C ALA A 197 33.41 18.73 -4.27
N THR A 198 32.79 18.01 -5.21
CA THR A 198 33.45 17.36 -6.36
C THR A 198 34.42 16.23 -5.93
N LEU A 199 34.97 15.49 -6.90
CA LEU A 199 35.95 14.41 -6.64
C LEU A 199 37.30 14.95 -6.15
N ILE A 200 37.73 16.10 -6.67
CA ILE A 200 38.96 16.79 -6.23
C ILE A 200 38.63 18.24 -5.88
N PRO A 201 38.30 18.54 -4.62
CA PRO A 201 37.98 19.89 -4.17
C PRO A 201 39.15 20.87 -4.36
N VAL A 202 38.86 22.15 -4.62
CA VAL A 202 39.90 23.20 -4.63
C VAL A 202 40.53 23.36 -3.24
N THR A 203 39.72 23.18 -2.19
CA THR A 203 40.11 23.27 -0.78
C THR A 203 39.43 22.16 0.01
N GLY A 204 40.14 21.58 0.99
CA GLY A 204 39.64 20.46 1.79
C GLY A 204 40.07 19.11 1.25
N ASP A 205 39.65 18.05 1.94
CA ASP A 205 40.02 16.68 1.62
C ASP A 205 39.11 16.07 0.55
N THR A 206 39.67 15.18 -0.27
CA THR A 206 38.92 14.33 -1.20
C THR A 206 37.85 13.52 -0.44
N PRO A 207 36.59 13.48 -0.93
CA PRO A 207 35.55 12.65 -0.29
C PRO A 207 35.93 11.17 -0.27
N LYS A 208 35.46 10.43 0.74
CA LYS A 208 35.68 8.98 0.79
C LYS A 208 34.56 8.21 0.10
N ALA A 209 34.91 7.14 -0.60
CA ALA A 209 33.95 6.30 -1.34
C ALA A 209 32.82 5.75 -0.43
N GLU A 210 33.18 5.30 0.78
CA GLU A 210 32.22 4.79 1.76
C GLU A 210 31.24 5.88 2.22
N GLU A 211 31.73 7.09 2.51
CA GLU A 211 30.89 8.22 2.94
C GLU A 211 29.89 8.62 1.86
N VAL A 212 30.33 8.68 0.60
CA VAL A 212 29.46 8.95 -0.57
C VAL A 212 28.40 7.84 -0.73
N THR A 213 28.80 6.58 -0.61
CA THR A 213 27.91 5.43 -0.76
C THR A 213 26.85 5.39 0.35
N VAL A 214 27.25 5.60 1.60
CA VAL A 214 26.35 5.67 2.76
C VAL A 214 25.37 6.84 2.62
N ALA A 215 25.84 8.00 2.18
CA ALA A 215 24.98 9.16 1.94
C ALA A 215 23.97 8.93 0.81
N ASN A 216 24.36 8.26 -0.29
CA ASN A 216 23.48 7.99 -1.43
C ASN A 216 22.42 6.91 -1.16
N THR A 217 22.74 5.91 -0.34
CA THR A 217 21.89 4.72 -0.14
C THR A 217 20.42 5.05 0.20
N PRO A 218 20.11 5.99 1.12
CA PRO A 218 18.73 6.39 1.39
C PRO A 218 18.02 7.05 0.20
N LEU A 219 18.73 7.88 -0.57
CA LEU A 219 18.18 8.55 -1.76
C LEU A 219 17.86 7.53 -2.86
N ALA A 220 18.82 6.66 -3.20
CA ALA A 220 18.62 5.60 -4.18
C ALA A 220 17.47 4.66 -3.79
N THR A 221 17.34 4.34 -2.49
CA THR A 221 16.22 3.56 -1.97
C THR A 221 14.88 4.28 -2.13
N ALA A 222 14.83 5.58 -1.84
CA ALA A 222 13.62 6.39 -1.98
C ALA A 222 13.16 6.49 -3.45
N ILE A 223 14.10 6.67 -4.38
CA ILE A 223 13.83 6.69 -5.83
C ILE A 223 13.19 5.37 -6.27
N ARG A 224 13.77 4.23 -5.86
CA ARG A 224 13.25 2.89 -6.19
C ARG A 224 11.86 2.62 -5.60
N LEU A 225 11.58 3.14 -4.40
CA LEU A 225 10.32 2.92 -3.69
C LEU A 225 9.27 4.00 -3.96
N ASN A 226 9.55 5.03 -4.77
CA ASN A 226 8.63 6.12 -5.04
C ASN A 226 7.28 5.64 -5.61
N ALA A 227 7.30 4.73 -6.59
CA ALA A 227 6.07 4.20 -7.19
C ALA A 227 5.14 3.50 -6.17
N PRO A 228 5.60 2.53 -5.35
CA PRO A 228 4.74 1.94 -4.31
C PRO A 228 4.33 2.92 -3.21
N TRP A 229 5.12 3.97 -2.92
CA TRP A 229 4.70 5.04 -2.01
C TRP A 229 3.53 5.83 -2.57
N LYS A 230 3.54 6.18 -3.86
CA LYS A 230 2.41 6.84 -4.53
C LYS A 230 1.14 6.01 -4.46
N VAL A 231 1.21 4.71 -4.79
CA VAL A 231 0.06 3.79 -4.71
C VAL A 231 -0.54 3.76 -3.29
N ASN A 232 0.30 3.77 -2.26
CA ASN A 232 -0.18 3.84 -0.88
C ASN A 232 -0.84 5.19 -0.56
N ALA A 233 -0.22 6.31 -0.96
CA ALA A 233 -0.78 7.65 -0.77
C ALA A 233 -2.15 7.81 -1.46
N ASP A 234 -2.27 7.32 -2.70
CA ASP A 234 -3.52 7.35 -3.46
C ASP A 234 -4.58 6.48 -2.81
N ARG A 235 -4.20 5.29 -2.32
CA ARG A 235 -5.12 4.41 -1.61
C ARG A 235 -5.60 5.03 -0.29
N LEU A 236 -4.74 5.73 0.44
CA LEU A 236 -5.13 6.41 1.69
C LEU A 236 -6.13 7.55 1.45
N VAL A 237 -5.99 8.28 0.34
CA VAL A 237 -6.89 9.39 0.00
C VAL A 237 -8.21 8.89 -0.58
N ASN A 238 -8.17 7.92 -1.49
CA ASN A 238 -9.35 7.46 -2.25
C ASN A 238 -10.04 6.24 -1.63
N SER A 239 -9.47 5.65 -0.58
CA SER A 239 -9.95 4.45 0.10
C SER A 239 -9.26 4.33 1.48
N PHE A 240 -8.79 3.13 1.85
CA PHE A 240 -8.14 2.85 3.12
C PHE A 240 -7.07 1.74 2.98
N VAL A 241 -6.25 1.62 4.02
CA VAL A 241 -5.35 0.49 4.27
C VAL A 241 -5.97 -0.37 5.37
N LYS A 242 -6.24 -1.64 5.07
CA LYS A 242 -6.72 -2.63 6.04
C LYS A 242 -5.54 -3.38 6.67
N THR A 243 -5.58 -3.52 8.00
CA THR A 243 -4.70 -4.39 8.76
C THR A 243 -5.57 -5.39 9.52
N ALA A 244 -5.52 -6.65 9.09
CA ALA A 244 -6.20 -7.75 9.78
C ALA A 244 -5.55 -8.01 11.15
N LEU A 245 -6.35 -8.37 12.15
CA LEU A 245 -5.79 -8.73 13.45
C LEU A 245 -5.11 -10.10 13.40
N VAL A 246 -4.04 -10.24 14.17
CA VAL A 246 -3.30 -11.49 14.34
C VAL A 246 -2.99 -11.72 15.81
N LYS A 247 -2.95 -12.98 16.24
CA LYS A 247 -2.71 -13.32 17.65
C LYS A 247 -1.38 -12.73 18.17
N ASP A 248 -0.35 -12.71 17.32
CA ASP A 248 0.99 -12.21 17.69
C ASP A 248 1.03 -10.70 18.01
N GLY A 249 -0.02 -9.95 17.65
CA GLY A 249 -0.17 -8.57 18.09
C GLY A 249 -0.48 -8.44 19.58
N LEU A 250 -0.98 -9.49 20.23
CA LEU A 250 -1.26 -9.50 21.67
C LEU A 250 -0.01 -9.79 22.49
N THR A 251 0.22 -8.95 23.50
CA THR A 251 1.32 -9.10 24.46
C THR A 251 0.82 -8.83 25.89
N GLY A 252 1.59 -9.23 26.90
CA GLY A 252 1.22 -8.98 28.31
C GLY A 252 0.01 -9.78 28.82
N LEU A 253 -0.38 -10.85 28.12
CA LEU A 253 -1.43 -11.76 28.56
C LEU A 253 -0.95 -12.63 29.72
N THR A 254 -1.81 -12.85 30.71
CA THR A 254 -1.62 -13.92 31.70
C THR A 254 -2.04 -15.26 31.11
N ASP A 255 -1.48 -16.37 31.60
CA ASP A 255 -1.81 -17.73 31.12
C ASP A 255 -3.31 -18.04 31.14
N SER A 256 -4.04 -17.53 32.14
CA SER A 256 -5.49 -17.69 32.29
C SER A 256 -6.34 -17.08 31.15
N TYR A 257 -5.77 -16.18 30.34
CA TYR A 257 -6.45 -15.52 29.22
C TYR A 257 -5.80 -15.82 27.85
N ASN A 258 -4.81 -16.72 27.82
CA ASN A 258 -4.08 -17.10 26.61
C ASN A 258 -4.51 -18.48 26.05
N MET A 259 -5.69 -18.97 26.42
CA MET A 259 -6.21 -20.21 25.85
C MET A 259 -6.55 -20.05 24.37
N ALA A 260 -6.54 -21.15 23.63
CA ALA A 260 -6.99 -21.17 22.25
C ALA A 260 -8.51 -20.92 22.20
N GLN A 261 -9.00 -20.24 21.16
CA GLN A 261 -10.45 -20.13 20.95
C GLN A 261 -11.11 -21.52 20.92
N PRO A 262 -12.40 -21.65 21.27
CA PRO A 262 -13.11 -22.92 21.19
C PRO A 262 -13.13 -23.47 19.76
N GLY A 263 -12.73 -24.73 19.58
CA GLY A 263 -12.58 -25.34 18.25
C GLY A 263 -13.89 -25.61 17.52
N ASN A 264 -15.03 -25.50 18.21
CA ASN A 264 -16.37 -25.69 17.68
C ASN A 264 -17.04 -24.38 17.22
N TYR A 265 -16.39 -23.23 17.43
CA TYR A 265 -16.89 -21.91 17.06
C TYR A 265 -16.56 -21.56 15.61
N SER A 266 -17.59 -21.44 14.78
CA SER A 266 -17.43 -20.84 13.45
C SER A 266 -17.47 -19.32 13.51
N PHE A 267 -18.45 -18.77 14.23
CA PHE A 267 -18.57 -17.34 14.47
C PHE A 267 -17.75 -16.95 15.69
N VAL A 268 -17.18 -15.75 15.63
CA VAL A 268 -16.29 -15.21 16.66
C VAL A 268 -16.82 -13.89 17.25
N GLY A 269 -18.05 -13.52 16.93
CA GLY A 269 -18.81 -12.49 17.63
C GLY A 269 -20.23 -13.01 17.85
N TYR A 270 -20.78 -12.78 19.03
CA TYR A 270 -22.13 -13.25 19.39
C TYR A 270 -23.01 -12.10 19.85
N SER A 271 -24.29 -12.07 19.49
CA SER A 271 -25.26 -11.02 19.89
C SER A 271 -25.93 -11.31 21.23
N VAL A 272 -25.31 -12.19 22.01
CA VAL A 272 -25.63 -12.54 23.40
C VAL A 272 -24.30 -12.63 24.16
N PRO A 273 -24.31 -12.53 25.50
CA PRO A 273 -23.09 -12.57 26.29
C PRO A 273 -22.33 -13.88 26.08
N VAL A 274 -21.00 -13.79 26.18
CA VAL A 274 -20.12 -14.96 26.16
C VAL A 274 -19.48 -15.06 27.54
N ASP A 275 -19.94 -16.04 28.34
CA ASP A 275 -19.46 -16.22 29.70
C ASP A 275 -18.05 -16.84 29.75
N SER A 276 -17.30 -16.48 30.79
CA SER A 276 -16.03 -17.14 31.16
C SER A 276 -15.00 -17.24 30.03
N VAL A 277 -14.83 -16.15 29.27
CA VAL A 277 -13.85 -16.08 28.18
C VAL A 277 -12.42 -16.14 28.75
N ASN A 278 -11.72 -17.23 28.47
CA ASN A 278 -10.31 -17.45 28.82
C ASN A 278 -9.36 -17.41 27.60
N TRP A 279 -9.88 -16.95 26.45
CA TRP A 279 -9.11 -16.69 25.23
C TRP A 279 -9.17 -15.20 24.88
N SER A 280 -8.03 -14.64 24.46
CA SER A 280 -7.96 -13.20 24.13
C SER A 280 -8.04 -12.90 22.64
N PHE A 281 -8.00 -13.92 21.78
CA PHE A 281 -8.09 -13.78 20.33
C PHE A 281 -8.96 -14.88 19.73
N ALA A 282 -9.82 -14.52 18.79
CA ALA A 282 -10.56 -15.48 17.99
C ALA A 282 -10.67 -15.03 16.53
N ARG A 283 -10.55 -15.98 15.60
CA ARG A 283 -10.76 -15.80 14.16
C ARG A 283 -11.81 -16.77 13.67
N ARG A 284 -12.68 -16.30 12.77
CA ARG A 284 -13.75 -17.10 12.16
C ARG A 284 -13.21 -18.41 11.60
N GLN A 285 -13.92 -19.50 11.88
CA GLN A 285 -13.59 -20.84 11.38
C GLN A 285 -14.63 -21.29 10.36
N VAL A 286 -14.16 -21.95 9.30
CA VAL A 286 -15.00 -22.58 8.27
C VAL A 286 -14.91 -24.08 8.45
N PHE A 287 -16.01 -24.79 8.24
CA PHE A 287 -16.12 -26.23 8.48
C PHE A 287 -16.22 -27.00 7.15
N GLU A 288 -15.58 -28.15 7.05
CA GLU A 288 -15.82 -29.11 5.94
C GLU A 288 -17.06 -29.96 6.19
N SER A 289 -17.32 -30.25 7.46
CA SER A 289 -18.44 -31.08 7.91
C SER A 289 -18.86 -30.66 9.32
N LEU A 290 -19.88 -31.31 9.89
CA LEU A 290 -20.35 -31.01 11.25
C LEU A 290 -19.30 -31.15 12.35
N VAL A 291 -18.25 -31.94 12.08
CA VAL A 291 -17.25 -32.37 13.08
C VAL A 291 -15.83 -31.92 12.76
N ALA A 292 -15.61 -31.44 11.54
CA ALA A 292 -14.29 -31.11 11.04
C ALA A 292 -14.22 -29.62 10.70
N PRO A 293 -13.67 -28.77 11.59
CA PRO A 293 -13.25 -27.45 11.16
C PRO A 293 -12.14 -27.64 10.12
N LEU A 294 -12.03 -26.72 9.17
CA LEU A 294 -10.86 -26.63 8.31
C LEU A 294 -9.66 -26.30 9.20
N VAL A 295 -8.82 -27.30 9.47
CA VAL A 295 -7.61 -27.13 10.29
C VAL A 295 -6.56 -26.28 9.56
N THR A 296 -6.64 -26.21 8.24
CA THR A 296 -5.77 -25.42 7.35
C THR A 296 -6.42 -25.41 5.96
N PRO A 297 -6.31 -24.35 5.14
CA PRO A 297 -6.63 -24.49 3.73
C PRO A 297 -5.61 -25.50 3.14
N PRO A 298 -6.03 -26.43 2.25
CA PRO A 298 -5.13 -27.44 1.72
C PRO A 298 -3.94 -26.76 1.02
N ALA A 299 -2.72 -27.17 1.38
CA ALA A 299 -1.51 -26.77 0.67
C ALA A 299 -1.46 -27.53 -0.66
N GLU A 300 -1.48 -26.82 -1.78
CA GLU A 300 -1.06 -27.39 -3.05
C GLU A 300 0.46 -27.24 -3.18
N ASN A 301 1.14 -28.39 -3.30
CA ASN A 301 2.48 -28.56 -3.86
C ASN A 301 3.49 -27.40 -3.65
N GLY A 302 4.15 -27.38 -2.48
CA GLY A 302 5.40 -26.61 -2.29
C GLY A 302 5.27 -25.10 -2.17
N VAL A 303 4.06 -24.55 -2.02
CA VAL A 303 3.79 -23.12 -1.80
C VAL A 303 3.63 -22.85 -0.29
N PRO A 304 4.08 -21.69 0.25
CA PRO A 304 3.80 -21.28 1.63
C PRO A 304 2.32 -21.37 1.97
N GLN A 305 2.03 -21.61 3.26
CA GLN A 305 0.68 -21.85 3.79
C GLN A 305 -0.36 -20.89 3.15
N PRO A 306 -1.43 -21.42 2.53
CA PRO A 306 -2.44 -20.58 1.91
C PRO A 306 -3.04 -19.60 2.93
N ALA A 307 -3.35 -18.39 2.46
CA ALA A 307 -4.02 -17.38 3.27
C ALA A 307 -5.32 -17.95 3.89
N PRO A 308 -5.69 -17.54 5.13
CA PRO A 308 -6.93 -17.98 5.73
C PRO A 308 -8.12 -17.56 4.84
N LEU A 309 -9.16 -18.40 4.78
CA LEU A 309 -10.37 -18.13 3.96
C LEU A 309 -11.10 -16.84 4.36
N THR A 310 -10.85 -16.35 5.56
CA THR A 310 -11.43 -15.16 6.15
C THR A 310 -10.48 -14.57 7.17
N ASP A 311 -10.48 -13.25 7.30
CA ASP A 311 -9.68 -12.48 8.26
C ASP A 311 -10.55 -11.86 9.37
N VAL A 312 -11.84 -12.22 9.45
CA VAL A 312 -12.74 -11.75 10.51
C VAL A 312 -12.27 -12.29 11.85
N SER A 313 -11.84 -11.38 12.71
CA SER A 313 -11.21 -11.72 13.98
C SER A 313 -11.49 -10.66 15.04
N TRP A 314 -11.44 -11.08 16.30
CA TRP A 314 -11.66 -10.21 17.44
C TRP A 314 -10.54 -10.42 18.45
N VAL A 315 -10.04 -9.31 18.99
CA VAL A 315 -9.42 -9.31 20.32
C VAL A 315 -10.55 -9.26 21.32
N TYR A 316 -10.67 -10.27 22.17
CA TYR A 316 -11.76 -10.45 23.13
C TYR A 316 -11.50 -9.78 24.48
N SER A 317 -10.23 -9.66 24.87
CA SER A 317 -9.86 -9.07 26.14
C SER A 317 -8.53 -8.34 26.00
N LEU A 318 -8.54 -7.12 26.49
CA LEU A 318 -7.34 -6.42 26.95
C LEU A 318 -7.63 -6.11 28.42
N SER A 319 -6.82 -6.61 29.34
CA SER A 319 -6.98 -6.39 30.77
C SER A 319 -5.61 -6.30 31.45
N GLY A 320 -5.49 -5.41 32.44
CA GLY A 320 -4.24 -5.21 33.18
C GLY A 320 -3.06 -4.84 32.26
N ALA A 321 -2.05 -5.69 32.22
CA ALA A 321 -0.84 -5.50 31.41
C ALA A 321 -1.00 -5.85 29.92
N ALA A 322 -2.15 -6.41 29.51
CA ALA A 322 -2.36 -6.83 28.13
C ALA A 322 -2.37 -5.64 27.16
N ARG A 323 -1.73 -5.81 26.00
CA ARG A 323 -1.63 -4.80 24.94
C ARG A 323 -1.87 -5.45 23.58
N TYR A 324 -2.39 -4.67 22.64
CA TYR A 324 -2.45 -5.07 21.23
C TYR A 324 -1.66 -4.10 20.35
N LYS A 325 -0.68 -4.61 19.62
CA LYS A 325 0.16 -3.82 18.70
C LYS A 325 -0.19 -4.09 17.26
N LEU A 326 -0.21 -3.02 16.47
CA LEU A 326 -0.25 -3.11 15.02
C LEU A 326 0.69 -2.10 14.40
N THR A 327 1.17 -2.41 13.20
CA THR A 327 1.94 -1.48 12.40
C THR A 327 1.27 -1.23 11.05
N PHE A 328 1.48 -0.05 10.50
CA PHE A 328 1.02 0.31 9.16
C PHE A 328 2.00 1.27 8.49
N ARG A 329 2.00 1.27 7.16
CA ARG A 329 2.79 2.22 6.36
C ARG A 329 1.93 3.38 5.93
N TYR A 330 2.43 4.59 6.14
CA TYR A 330 1.74 5.84 5.83
C TYR A 330 2.61 6.75 4.96
N PHE A 331 2.09 7.12 3.78
CA PHE A 331 2.73 8.02 2.82
C PHE A 331 1.81 9.17 2.34
N GLY A 332 0.65 9.37 2.98
CA GLY A 332 -0.38 10.33 2.55
C GLY A 332 -0.05 11.81 2.79
N ALA A 333 -0.87 12.71 2.22
CA ALA A 333 -0.82 14.15 2.50
C ALA A 333 -1.10 14.42 3.97
N ASN A 334 -0.37 15.36 4.57
CA ASN A 334 -0.52 15.73 5.97
C ASN A 334 -0.19 14.57 6.91
N GLN A 335 1.10 14.46 7.26
CA GLN A 335 1.59 13.61 8.36
C GLN A 335 0.91 13.95 9.72
N ASP A 336 0.07 14.98 9.76
CA ASP A 336 -0.59 15.48 10.94
C ASP A 336 -1.98 14.87 11.17
N LYS A 337 -2.63 14.27 10.16
CA LYS A 337 -3.98 13.71 10.31
C LYS A 337 -4.22 12.46 9.43
N ALA A 338 -4.53 11.34 10.09
CA ALA A 338 -5.20 10.19 9.49
C ALA A 338 -6.38 9.77 10.38
N TYR A 339 -7.24 8.91 9.88
CA TYR A 339 -8.37 8.37 10.62
C TYR A 339 -8.24 6.86 10.72
N LEU A 340 -8.29 6.36 11.96
CA LEU A 340 -8.33 4.95 12.28
C LEU A 340 -9.76 4.54 12.58
N TYR A 341 -10.22 3.52 11.87
CA TYR A 341 -11.52 2.88 12.08
C TYR A 341 -11.33 1.42 12.48
N PHE A 342 -12.21 0.92 13.34
CA PHE A 342 -12.32 -0.51 13.66
C PHE A 342 -13.70 -0.84 14.21
N PRO A 343 -14.24 -2.04 13.94
CA PRO A 343 -15.46 -2.48 14.59
C PRO A 343 -15.18 -2.82 16.06
N TYR A 344 -16.13 -2.50 16.94
CA TYR A 344 -16.08 -2.82 18.37
C TYR A 344 -17.45 -3.18 18.93
N LYS A 345 -17.46 -3.95 20.02
CA LYS A 345 -18.68 -4.35 20.75
C LYS A 345 -18.37 -4.87 22.15
N SER A 346 -19.39 -5.12 22.97
CA SER A 346 -19.24 -5.80 24.26
C SER A 346 -19.44 -7.32 24.11
N ASN A 347 -18.71 -8.11 24.89
CA ASN A 347 -19.02 -9.54 25.13
C ASN A 347 -19.77 -9.79 26.45
N MET A 348 -20.04 -8.76 27.25
CA MET A 348 -20.59 -8.86 28.60
C MET A 348 -21.89 -8.05 28.74
N MET A 349 -22.92 -8.63 29.38
CA MET A 349 -24.26 -8.04 29.59
C MET A 349 -24.28 -6.89 30.60
N ASP A 350 -23.54 -7.03 31.71
CA ASP A 350 -23.71 -6.22 32.92
C ASP A 350 -23.13 -4.80 32.85
N MET A 351 -22.84 -4.31 31.64
CA MET A 351 -22.10 -3.06 31.43
C MET A 351 -22.84 -2.03 30.57
N GLU A 352 -24.05 -2.36 30.08
CA GLU A 352 -24.77 -1.54 29.09
C GLU A 352 -25.24 -0.16 29.61
N ASN A 353 -25.18 0.09 30.92
CA ASN A 353 -25.61 1.35 31.54
C ASN A 353 -24.53 2.12 32.31
N ASN A 354 -23.25 1.73 32.23
CA ASN A 354 -22.18 2.45 32.93
C ASN A 354 -21.02 2.82 32.00
N SER A 355 -21.09 4.02 31.41
CA SER A 355 -20.04 4.56 30.52
C SER A 355 -18.66 4.67 31.18
N THR A 356 -18.58 4.63 32.51
CA THR A 356 -17.31 4.73 33.24
C THR A 356 -16.51 3.44 33.27
N MET A 357 -17.14 2.29 32.95
CA MET A 357 -16.50 0.98 33.04
C MET A 357 -15.79 0.55 31.75
N PHE A 358 -16.31 0.94 30.58
CA PHE A 358 -15.62 0.67 29.33
C PHE A 358 -14.48 1.67 29.10
N GLY A 359 -13.33 1.15 28.69
CA GLY A 359 -12.16 1.96 28.41
C GLY A 359 -11.27 1.31 27.37
N LEU A 360 -10.83 2.11 26.43
CA LEU A 360 -9.76 1.77 25.51
C LEU A 360 -8.89 3.00 25.38
N GLN A 361 -7.58 2.82 25.28
CA GLN A 361 -6.65 3.90 25.00
C GLN A 361 -5.62 3.41 24.00
N TYR A 362 -5.01 4.34 23.28
CA TYR A 362 -3.95 4.03 22.32
C TYR A 362 -2.73 4.91 22.53
N SER A 363 -1.55 4.37 22.28
CA SER A 363 -0.36 5.18 22.01
C SER A 363 0.00 5.06 20.53
N LEU A 364 0.42 6.18 19.92
CA LEU A 364 0.94 6.21 18.57
C LEU A 364 2.45 6.44 18.63
N ASN A 365 3.22 5.56 17.98
CA ASN A 365 4.67 5.70 17.80
C ASN A 365 5.46 5.85 19.11
N GLY A 366 4.98 5.24 20.21
CA GLY A 366 5.57 5.36 21.54
C GLY A 366 5.27 6.67 22.26
N GLY A 367 4.33 7.48 21.76
CA GLY A 367 3.86 8.69 22.41
C GLY A 367 2.98 8.40 23.64
N ALA A 368 2.50 9.47 24.30
CA ALA A 368 1.59 9.33 25.43
C ALA A 368 0.29 8.63 25.03
N ALA A 369 -0.24 7.80 25.94
CA ALA A 369 -1.52 7.15 25.76
C ALA A 369 -2.66 8.18 25.69
N GLN A 370 -3.58 7.98 24.76
CA GLN A 370 -4.76 8.80 24.54
C GLN A 370 -5.99 7.94 24.71
N GLU A 371 -6.90 8.37 25.58
CA GLU A 371 -8.15 7.66 25.84
C GLU A 371 -9.13 7.79 24.67
N ILE A 372 -9.82 6.69 24.39
CA ILE A 372 -10.91 6.63 23.40
C ILE A 372 -12.20 6.72 24.19
N ASN A 373 -12.90 7.84 24.01
CA ASN A 373 -14.11 8.12 24.77
C ASN A 373 -15.31 7.37 24.17
N PHE A 374 -16.02 6.65 25.04
CA PHE A 374 -17.29 6.00 24.74
C PHE A 374 -18.41 6.66 25.57
N ALA A 375 -19.49 7.11 24.94
CA ALA A 375 -20.62 7.75 25.62
C ALA A 375 -21.97 7.13 25.22
N GLN A 376 -22.97 7.29 26.09
CA GLN A 376 -24.35 6.93 25.77
C GLN A 376 -24.86 7.84 24.64
N THR A 377 -25.57 7.26 23.68
CA THR A 377 -26.44 8.04 22.79
C THR A 377 -27.47 8.80 23.63
N GLN A 378 -27.64 10.10 23.38
CA GLN A 378 -28.95 10.72 23.60
C GLN A 378 -29.93 10.02 22.67
N ASP A 379 -31.05 9.53 23.22
CA ASP A 379 -32.20 9.13 22.42
C ASP A 379 -32.58 10.27 21.48
N SER A 380 -32.50 10.03 20.18
CA SER A 380 -33.32 10.72 19.18
C SER A 380 -33.37 9.86 17.93
N HIS A 381 -34.48 9.15 17.79
CA HIS A 381 -35.02 8.82 16.47
C HIS A 381 -35.16 10.11 15.65
N THR A 382 -34.20 10.40 14.78
CA THR A 382 -34.41 11.09 13.50
C THR A 382 -33.19 10.87 12.62
N GLY A 383 -33.39 10.27 11.45
CA GLY A 383 -32.39 10.29 10.40
C GLY A 383 -32.01 11.73 10.04
N GLY A 384 -30.77 11.93 9.62
CA GLY A 384 -30.30 13.20 9.09
C GLY A 384 -28.87 13.51 9.53
N GLY A 385 -27.96 13.54 8.56
CA GLY A 385 -26.69 14.22 8.74
C GLY A 385 -26.95 15.69 9.09
N SER A 386 -26.02 16.29 9.83
CA SER A 386 -25.91 17.74 9.82
C SER A 386 -24.45 18.16 10.02
N SER A 387 -23.95 18.83 8.98
CA SER A 387 -22.90 19.83 9.06
C SER A 387 -23.36 20.98 9.96
N GLY A 388 -22.42 21.57 10.71
CA GLY A 388 -22.67 22.83 11.42
C GLY A 388 -21.41 23.37 12.08
N THR A 389 -20.83 24.38 11.45
CA THR A 389 -19.71 25.23 11.84
C THR A 389 -19.99 26.04 13.11
N ASP A 390 -19.04 26.13 14.06
CA ASP A 390 -18.33 27.39 14.39
C ASP A 390 -17.28 27.23 15.50
N GLU A 391 -16.31 28.12 15.45
CA GLU A 391 -15.01 28.13 16.14
C GLU A 391 -15.06 28.40 17.66
N GLY A 392 -14.19 27.70 18.39
CA GLY A 392 -13.85 27.97 19.78
C GLY A 392 -12.97 26.88 20.38
N MET A 393 -11.68 27.13 20.55
CA MET A 393 -10.66 26.17 20.99
C MET A 393 -11.00 25.39 22.27
N ASN A 394 -11.27 24.08 22.15
CA ASN A 394 -10.64 23.03 22.98
C ASN A 394 -10.84 21.65 22.34
N LYS A 395 -9.85 20.75 22.43
CA LYS A 395 -9.80 19.41 21.80
C LYS A 395 -11.14 18.63 21.93
N SER A 396 -11.98 18.65 20.90
CA SER A 396 -13.14 17.77 20.79
C SER A 396 -12.67 16.35 20.56
N SER A 397 -12.69 15.52 21.60
CA SER A 397 -12.58 14.07 21.45
C SER A 397 -13.85 13.59 20.75
N GLU A 398 -13.67 12.95 19.59
CA GLU A 398 -14.76 12.33 18.85
C GLU A 398 -15.39 11.24 19.71
N ILE A 399 -16.68 11.38 20.01
CA ILE A 399 -17.38 10.52 20.95
C ILE A 399 -17.84 9.26 20.22
N ASN A 400 -17.32 8.09 20.64
CA ASN A 400 -17.80 6.80 20.18
C ASN A 400 -19.02 6.38 21.02
N LEU A 401 -19.95 5.63 20.46
CA LEU A 401 -21.10 5.14 21.22
C LEU A 401 -20.68 4.05 22.23
N LEU A 402 -21.44 3.87 23.33
CA LEU A 402 -21.14 2.77 24.25
C LEU A 402 -21.17 1.41 23.55
N PRO A 403 -20.21 0.51 23.80
CA PRO A 403 -20.28 -0.86 23.32
C PRO A 403 -21.55 -1.56 23.85
N THR A 404 -22.24 -2.33 22.99
CA THR A 404 -23.37 -3.19 23.40
C THR A 404 -23.10 -4.64 23.04
N VAL A 405 -23.84 -5.57 23.64
CA VAL A 405 -23.69 -7.00 23.35
C VAL A 405 -24.35 -7.37 22.02
N ASP A 406 -25.44 -6.73 21.66
CA ASP A 406 -26.28 -7.15 20.56
C ASP A 406 -25.88 -6.54 19.20
N ASP A 407 -24.97 -5.57 19.18
CA ASP A 407 -24.63 -4.74 18.01
C ASP A 407 -23.12 -4.61 17.77
N ILE A 408 -22.72 -4.34 16.53
CA ILE A 408 -21.34 -4.02 16.15
C ILE A 408 -21.30 -2.54 15.79
N LYS A 409 -20.54 -1.78 16.57
CA LYS A 409 -20.32 -0.36 16.35
C LYS A 409 -18.96 -0.16 15.66
N ILE A 410 -18.72 1.01 15.10
CA ILE A 410 -17.47 1.31 14.38
C ILE A 410 -16.85 2.53 15.02
N ALA A 411 -15.65 2.37 15.56
CA ALA A 411 -14.90 3.45 16.16
C ALA A 411 -14.29 4.30 15.05
N ARG A 412 -14.12 5.59 15.33
CA ARG A 412 -13.34 6.51 14.51
C ARG A 412 -12.43 7.31 15.42
N ILE A 413 -11.15 7.37 15.07
CA ILE A 413 -10.12 8.07 15.84
C ILE A 413 -9.26 8.88 14.89
N ALA A 414 -9.15 10.18 15.13
CA ALA A 414 -8.16 11.03 14.49
C ALA A 414 -6.76 10.75 15.06
N LEU A 415 -5.85 10.29 14.20
CA LEU A 415 -4.43 10.09 14.51
C LEU A 415 -3.62 11.31 14.05
N SER A 416 -2.75 11.81 14.93
CA SER A 416 -1.83 12.91 14.64
C SER A 416 -0.39 12.54 15.02
N ASN A 417 0.61 13.18 14.41
CA ASN A 417 2.04 12.87 14.57
C ASN A 417 2.44 11.53 13.93
N LEU A 418 1.98 11.30 12.70
CA LEU A 418 2.35 10.13 11.92
C LEU A 418 3.79 10.27 11.40
N LYS A 419 4.55 9.20 11.46
CA LYS A 419 5.87 9.10 10.84
C LYS A 419 5.70 8.82 9.35
N PHE A 420 6.59 9.37 8.53
CA PHE A 420 6.77 8.89 7.16
C PHE A 420 7.15 7.40 7.20
N ASN A 421 6.51 6.57 6.39
CA ASN A 421 6.67 5.11 6.39
C ASN A 421 6.01 4.43 7.60
N LEU A 422 6.78 3.73 8.44
CA LEU A 422 6.25 2.80 9.44
C LEU A 422 5.73 3.54 10.67
N ASN A 423 4.48 3.24 11.03
CA ASN A 423 3.81 3.70 12.24
C ASN A 423 3.40 2.50 13.08
N GLU A 424 3.40 2.65 14.41
CA GLU A 424 2.92 1.66 15.37
C GLU A 424 1.79 2.26 16.21
N VAL A 425 0.68 1.53 16.34
CA VAL A 425 -0.39 1.81 17.30
C VAL A 425 -0.42 0.68 18.32
N GLU A 426 -0.37 1.03 19.59
CA GLU A 426 -0.53 0.11 20.70
C GLU A 426 -1.82 0.44 21.45
N PHE A 427 -2.77 -0.50 21.45
CA PHE A 427 -3.98 -0.43 22.26
C PHE A 427 -3.76 -1.03 23.64
N SER A 428 -4.38 -0.40 24.63
CA SER A 428 -4.38 -0.83 26.03
C SER A 428 -5.67 -0.38 26.71
N VAL A 429 -5.81 -0.74 27.99
CA VAL A 429 -6.98 -0.40 28.79
C VAL A 429 -6.56 0.54 29.93
N PRO A 430 -7.28 1.64 30.15
CA PRO A 430 -7.10 2.47 31.34
C PRO A 430 -7.29 1.66 32.63
N GLU A 431 -6.62 2.06 33.69
CA GLU A 431 -6.74 1.38 34.98
C GLU A 431 -8.20 1.36 35.48
N GLY A 432 -8.63 0.21 36.02
CA GLY A 432 -10.00 0.03 36.53
C GLY A 432 -11.09 -0.11 35.46
N LYS A 433 -10.74 -0.14 34.17
CA LYS A 433 -11.70 -0.28 33.06
C LYS A 433 -11.63 -1.65 32.36
N VAL A 434 -12.62 -1.90 31.51
CA VAL A 434 -12.74 -3.11 30.67
C VAL A 434 -12.70 -2.70 29.19
N ALA A 435 -11.89 -3.39 28.39
CA ALA A 435 -11.89 -3.17 26.93
C ALA A 435 -13.14 -3.75 26.27
N PRO A 436 -13.70 -3.06 25.26
CA PRO A 436 -14.58 -3.74 24.31
C PRO A 436 -13.79 -4.76 23.48
N MET A 437 -14.50 -5.69 22.87
CA MET A 437 -13.94 -6.46 21.76
C MET A 437 -13.60 -5.51 20.62
N ILE A 438 -12.44 -5.67 20.00
CA ILE A 438 -12.01 -4.87 18.83
C ILE A 438 -11.65 -5.77 17.65
N GLY A 439 -12.05 -5.37 16.44
CA GLY A 439 -11.80 -6.11 15.21
C GLY A 439 -10.74 -5.45 14.32
N ASN A 440 -10.74 -5.83 13.03
CA ASN A 440 -9.77 -5.39 12.03
C ASN A 440 -9.70 -3.86 11.91
N MET A 441 -8.53 -3.37 11.51
CA MET A 441 -8.17 -1.96 11.60
C MET A 441 -8.05 -1.35 10.21
N TYR A 442 -8.54 -0.13 10.06
CA TYR A 442 -8.70 0.54 8.78
C TYR A 442 -8.15 1.97 8.88
N ILE A 443 -7.13 2.29 8.09
CA ILE A 443 -6.50 3.62 8.08
C ILE A 443 -6.81 4.34 6.78
N THR A 444 -7.30 5.57 6.85
CA THR A 444 -7.49 6.46 5.70
C THR A 444 -6.95 7.85 6.02
N SER A 445 -6.51 8.61 5.02
CA SER A 445 -6.12 10.02 5.19
C SER A 445 -7.27 10.98 4.84
N SER A 446 -8.44 10.45 4.49
CA SER A 446 -9.60 11.23 4.07
C SER A 446 -10.80 10.93 4.96
N ASP A 447 -11.53 11.98 5.31
CA ASP A 447 -12.72 11.91 6.13
C ASP A 447 -14.02 11.91 5.31
N SER A 448 -13.93 11.60 4.02
CA SER A 448 -15.11 11.63 3.15
C SER A 448 -16.09 10.52 3.50
N ASP A 449 -17.39 10.81 3.38
CA ASP A 449 -18.44 9.79 3.50
C ASP A 449 -18.26 8.64 2.50
N ALA A 450 -17.66 8.91 1.33
CA ALA A 450 -17.31 7.89 0.36
C ALA A 450 -16.30 6.88 0.93
N ASN A 451 -15.24 7.33 1.59
CA ASN A 451 -14.27 6.42 2.21
C ASN A 451 -14.84 5.71 3.44
N LYS A 452 -15.62 6.43 4.26
CA LYS A 452 -16.37 5.84 5.39
C LYS A 452 -17.26 4.69 4.91
N SER A 453 -18.02 4.91 3.82
CA SER A 453 -18.86 3.89 3.21
C SER A 453 -18.04 2.69 2.70
N LYS A 454 -16.89 2.92 2.03
CA LYS A 454 -15.99 1.83 1.61
C LYS A 454 -15.45 1.01 2.80
N ILE A 455 -15.08 1.68 3.89
CA ILE A 455 -14.61 1.03 5.12
C ILE A 455 -15.73 0.18 5.73
N TYR A 456 -16.93 0.73 5.85
CA TYR A 456 -18.09 0.02 6.43
C TYR A 456 -18.45 -1.18 5.56
N SER A 457 -18.41 -1.01 4.24
CA SER A 457 -18.62 -2.10 3.30
C SER A 457 -17.58 -3.21 3.48
N ASP A 458 -16.29 -2.92 3.63
CA ASP A 458 -15.29 -3.97 3.87
C ASP A 458 -15.48 -4.65 5.23
N ILE A 459 -15.74 -3.88 6.30
CA ILE A 459 -16.03 -4.43 7.64
C ILE A 459 -17.17 -5.45 7.56
N PHE A 460 -18.26 -5.14 6.85
CA PHE A 460 -19.43 -6.02 6.82
C PHE A 460 -19.52 -6.90 5.56
N GLY A 461 -18.44 -6.98 4.78
CA GLY A 461 -18.38 -7.82 3.58
C GLY A 461 -19.38 -7.41 2.50
N ASN A 462 -19.76 -6.13 2.46
CA ASN A 462 -20.68 -5.60 1.47
C ASN A 462 -19.94 -5.26 0.17
N THR A 463 -20.49 -5.68 -0.96
CA THR A 463 -20.01 -5.31 -2.30
C THR A 463 -21.15 -4.65 -3.06
N LEU A 464 -20.88 -3.48 -3.63
CA LEU A 464 -21.84 -2.75 -4.45
C LEU A 464 -21.80 -3.26 -5.89
N ASN A 465 -22.94 -3.23 -6.59
CA ASN A 465 -23.01 -3.67 -7.98
C ASN A 465 -22.27 -2.75 -8.97
N ASN A 466 -22.10 -1.47 -8.65
CA ASN A 466 -21.32 -0.51 -9.42
C ASN A 466 -20.84 0.67 -8.53
N GLU A 467 -19.90 1.48 -9.02
CA GLU A 467 -19.29 2.57 -8.23
C GLU A 467 -20.01 3.92 -8.33
N ASN A 468 -20.68 4.23 -9.44
CA ASN A 468 -21.17 5.59 -9.73
C ASN A 468 -22.62 5.83 -9.30
N SER A 469 -23.46 4.80 -9.28
CA SER A 469 -24.87 4.85 -8.87
C SER A 469 -25.33 3.46 -8.44
N PRO A 470 -24.77 2.95 -7.32
CA PRO A 470 -25.11 1.63 -6.81
C PRO A 470 -26.59 1.51 -6.47
N THR A 471 -27.22 0.44 -6.94
CA THR A 471 -28.63 0.10 -6.65
C THR A 471 -28.75 -1.21 -5.89
N SER A 472 -27.65 -1.92 -5.72
CA SER A 472 -27.64 -3.23 -5.07
C SER A 472 -26.38 -3.42 -4.24
N VAL A 473 -26.54 -4.14 -3.14
CA VAL A 473 -25.47 -4.49 -2.21
C VAL A 473 -25.54 -5.98 -1.87
N THR A 474 -24.44 -6.68 -2.08
CA THR A 474 -24.28 -8.09 -1.72
C THR A 474 -23.48 -8.22 -0.44
N VAL A 475 -23.99 -8.98 0.53
CA VAL A 475 -23.31 -9.32 1.78
C VAL A 475 -22.60 -10.66 1.63
N ASP A 476 -21.27 -10.64 1.73
CA ASP A 476 -20.41 -11.82 1.83
C ASP A 476 -20.41 -12.34 3.27
N LEU A 477 -21.17 -13.40 3.54
CA LEU A 477 -21.32 -13.97 4.88
C LEU A 477 -20.02 -14.61 5.41
N LEU A 478 -19.09 -14.96 4.53
CA LEU A 478 -17.79 -15.51 4.89
C LEU A 478 -16.79 -14.42 5.30
N LYS A 479 -16.84 -13.25 4.66
CA LYS A 479 -15.85 -12.17 4.84
C LYS A 479 -16.32 -11.00 5.72
N GLY A 480 -17.63 -10.80 5.88
CA GLY A 480 -18.17 -9.70 6.69
C GLY A 480 -18.29 -10.03 8.18
N TYR A 481 -18.06 -9.04 9.05
CA TYR A 481 -18.38 -9.17 10.47
C TYR A 481 -19.89 -9.38 10.66
N SER A 482 -20.25 -10.33 11.52
CA SER A 482 -21.63 -10.72 11.80
C SER A 482 -21.71 -11.37 13.17
N LEU A 483 -22.91 -11.41 13.74
CA LEU A 483 -23.14 -11.96 15.08
C LEU A 483 -24.07 -13.17 15.01
N ALA A 484 -23.75 -14.23 15.74
CA ALA A 484 -24.70 -15.32 15.98
C ALA A 484 -25.21 -15.26 17.43
N THR A 485 -26.30 -15.93 17.76
CA THR A 485 -26.69 -16.13 19.17
C THR A 485 -26.34 -17.52 19.71
N SER A 486 -25.78 -18.39 18.85
CA SER A 486 -25.50 -19.78 19.20
C SER A 486 -24.21 -20.25 18.53
N TYR A 487 -23.35 -20.96 19.27
CA TYR A 487 -22.17 -21.64 18.72
C TYR A 487 -22.53 -22.70 17.66
N ASN A 488 -23.79 -23.15 17.66
CA ASN A 488 -24.32 -24.11 16.70
C ASN A 488 -24.43 -23.52 15.29
N THR A 489 -24.63 -22.21 15.16
CA THR A 489 -24.66 -21.53 13.86
C THR A 489 -23.25 -21.52 13.28
N TYR A 490 -23.09 -21.98 12.04
CA TYR A 490 -21.76 -22.18 11.46
C TYR A 490 -21.72 -22.03 9.96
N ILE A 491 -20.52 -21.72 9.45
CA ILE A 491 -20.20 -21.63 8.03
C ILE A 491 -19.59 -22.95 7.59
N GLN A 492 -20.23 -23.60 6.61
CA GLN A 492 -19.74 -24.83 5.99
C GLN A 492 -19.30 -24.58 4.55
N ARG A 493 -18.18 -25.18 4.16
CA ARG A 493 -17.74 -25.31 2.78
C ARG A 493 -18.38 -26.54 2.15
N PHE A 494 -18.91 -26.38 0.95
CA PHE A 494 -19.43 -27.45 0.12
C PHE A 494 -18.68 -27.47 -1.22
N THR A 495 -18.19 -28.64 -1.63
CA THR A 495 -17.38 -28.81 -2.85
C THR A 495 -18.07 -29.64 -3.93
N THR A 496 -19.25 -30.18 -3.64
CA THR A 496 -19.95 -31.16 -4.50
C THR A 496 -21.42 -30.80 -4.70
N LEU A 497 -21.80 -29.54 -4.51
CA LEU A 497 -23.18 -29.11 -4.78
C LEU A 497 -23.46 -29.13 -6.28
N LYS A 498 -24.70 -29.46 -6.64
CA LYS A 498 -25.29 -29.34 -7.97
C LYS A 498 -26.05 -28.03 -8.09
N GLU A 499 -26.12 -27.44 -9.27
CA GLU A 499 -26.91 -26.22 -9.50
C GLU A 499 -28.38 -26.58 -9.79
N GLY A 500 -29.29 -26.23 -8.89
CA GLY A 500 -30.71 -26.59 -9.00
C GLY A 500 -30.93 -28.09 -9.17
N ASP A 501 -31.75 -28.44 -10.17
CA ASP A 501 -32.01 -29.84 -10.58
C ASP A 501 -31.04 -30.34 -11.67
N SER A 502 -29.97 -29.59 -11.98
CA SER A 502 -28.93 -30.02 -12.92
C SER A 502 -28.09 -31.16 -12.35
N ASP A 503 -27.58 -32.04 -13.20
CA ASP A 503 -26.59 -33.05 -12.82
C ASP A 503 -25.15 -32.51 -12.78
N ALA A 504 -24.93 -31.27 -13.22
CA ALA A 504 -23.62 -30.63 -13.21
C ALA A 504 -23.24 -30.15 -11.80
N ASN A 505 -22.04 -30.53 -11.35
CA ASN A 505 -21.46 -30.02 -10.12
C ASN A 505 -20.97 -28.58 -10.29
N ILE A 506 -21.15 -27.77 -9.26
CA ILE A 506 -20.59 -26.44 -9.15
C ILE A 506 -19.07 -26.56 -9.01
N SER A 507 -18.34 -25.90 -9.90
CA SER A 507 -16.88 -26.03 -10.00
C SER A 507 -16.11 -25.36 -8.85
N LYS A 508 -16.72 -24.40 -8.16
CA LYS A 508 -16.13 -23.65 -7.05
C LYS A 508 -16.78 -24.03 -5.73
N PRO A 509 -16.01 -24.09 -4.63
CA PRO A 509 -16.60 -24.29 -3.31
C PRO A 509 -17.63 -23.22 -2.98
N VAL A 510 -18.76 -23.65 -2.42
CA VAL A 510 -19.85 -22.80 -1.95
C VAL A 510 -19.80 -22.75 -0.43
N TYR A 511 -19.94 -21.57 0.16
CA TYR A 511 -19.94 -21.39 1.62
C TYR A 511 -21.34 -20.99 2.08
N LEU A 512 -21.93 -21.78 2.97
CA LEU A 512 -23.27 -21.55 3.47
C LEU A 512 -23.28 -21.48 4.99
N VAL A 513 -24.08 -20.56 5.54
CA VAL A 513 -24.39 -20.49 6.96
C VAL A 513 -25.57 -21.41 7.25
N GLY A 514 -25.36 -22.38 8.14
CA GLY A 514 -26.39 -23.30 8.61
C GLY A 514 -26.79 -23.08 10.05
N PHE A 515 -27.87 -23.75 10.47
CA PHE A 515 -28.39 -23.72 11.85
C PHE A 515 -28.68 -22.30 12.35
N ILE A 516 -29.27 -21.49 11.48
CA ILE A 516 -30.03 -20.31 11.89
C ILE A 516 -31.42 -20.85 12.30
N GLY A 517 -32.00 -20.39 13.40
CA GLY A 517 -33.27 -20.92 13.91
C GLY A 517 -33.23 -22.42 14.26
N GLY A 518 -34.31 -23.00 14.78
CA GLY A 518 -34.45 -24.46 14.95
C GLY A 518 -34.13 -25.00 16.34
N ALA A 519 -34.82 -26.09 16.73
CA ALA A 519 -34.75 -26.64 18.10
C ALA A 519 -33.52 -27.53 18.33
N GLN A 520 -33.01 -28.14 17.25
CA GLN A 520 -31.98 -29.17 17.36
C GLN A 520 -30.58 -28.54 17.36
N PRO A 521 -29.65 -29.05 18.18
CA PRO A 521 -28.24 -28.65 18.10
C PRO A 521 -27.63 -29.06 16.75
N ARG A 522 -26.43 -28.53 16.43
CA ARG A 522 -25.66 -28.93 15.23
C ARG A 522 -25.45 -30.46 15.15
N ILE A 523 -25.51 -31.11 16.31
CA ILE A 523 -25.42 -32.55 16.55
C ILE A 523 -26.79 -33.20 16.24
N GLY A 524 -26.99 -33.68 15.01
CA GLY A 524 -28.17 -34.49 14.66
C GLY A 524 -27.90 -35.97 14.93
N SER A 525 -28.76 -36.62 15.72
CA SER A 525 -29.09 -38.06 15.77
C SER A 525 -28.02 -39.17 15.60
N GLN A 526 -26.72 -38.87 15.65
CA GLN A 526 -25.62 -39.81 15.84
C GLN A 526 -24.46 -39.11 16.58
N ASN A 527 -24.28 -39.41 17.87
CA ASN A 527 -23.05 -39.41 18.69
C ASN A 527 -21.87 -38.44 18.39
N ILE A 528 -22.08 -37.23 17.88
CA ILE A 528 -21.02 -36.22 17.80
C ILE A 528 -20.97 -35.48 19.13
N GLN A 529 -20.02 -35.86 19.99
CA GLN A 529 -19.80 -35.23 21.30
C GLN A 529 -18.92 -33.99 21.15
N VAL A 530 -19.18 -32.91 21.89
CA VAL A 530 -18.31 -31.72 21.91
C VAL A 530 -16.88 -32.05 22.34
N SER A 531 -16.68 -33.16 23.04
CA SER A 531 -15.36 -33.74 23.33
C SER A 531 -14.50 -34.03 22.10
N SER A 532 -15.08 -34.14 20.90
CA SER A 532 -14.32 -34.28 19.64
C SER A 532 -13.59 -33.00 19.23
N PHE A 533 -14.00 -31.84 19.77
CA PHE A 533 -13.34 -30.56 19.53
C PHE A 533 -12.34 -30.25 20.63
N LYS A 534 -11.15 -29.81 20.23
CA LYS A 534 -10.18 -29.25 21.18
C LYS A 534 -10.75 -27.97 21.81
N ASN A 535 -10.73 -27.90 23.14
CA ASN A 535 -11.29 -26.78 23.92
C ASN A 535 -12.76 -26.48 23.57
N GLY A 536 -13.59 -27.51 23.41
CA GLY A 536 -15.00 -27.34 23.05
C GLY A 536 -15.79 -26.57 24.10
N ASN A 537 -16.59 -25.59 23.66
CA ASN A 537 -17.44 -24.76 24.52
C ASN A 537 -18.87 -24.70 23.97
N GLU A 538 -19.87 -25.01 24.78
CA GLU A 538 -21.28 -25.04 24.40
C GLU A 538 -22.04 -23.74 24.70
N HIS A 539 -21.38 -22.63 24.94
CA HIS A 539 -22.04 -21.33 25.12
C HIS A 539 -21.52 -20.31 24.11
N PRO A 540 -22.31 -19.31 23.67
CA PRO A 540 -23.75 -19.20 23.90
C PRO A 540 -24.54 -20.21 23.06
N ASN A 541 -25.73 -20.61 23.52
CA ASN A 541 -26.52 -21.70 22.93
C ASN A 541 -28.00 -21.38 22.81
N GLU A 542 -28.33 -20.23 22.22
CA GLU A 542 -29.72 -19.96 21.88
C GLU A 542 -30.27 -21.00 20.90
N ILE A 543 -31.56 -21.31 21.04
CA ILE A 543 -32.28 -22.32 20.24
C ILE A 543 -33.58 -21.74 19.69
N ASN A 544 -34.24 -22.49 18.79
CA ASN A 544 -35.52 -22.11 18.20
C ASN A 544 -35.46 -20.74 17.51
N GLY A 545 -36.50 -19.91 17.61
CA GLY A 545 -36.53 -18.56 17.04
C GLY A 545 -35.47 -17.61 17.62
N LYS A 546 -34.90 -17.94 18.80
CA LYS A 546 -33.84 -17.15 19.44
C LYS A 546 -32.46 -17.45 18.86
N ARG A 547 -32.28 -18.57 18.15
CA ARG A 547 -31.07 -18.85 17.38
C ARG A 547 -31.07 -17.98 16.12
N THR A 548 -30.33 -16.89 16.11
CA THR A 548 -30.35 -15.89 15.03
C THR A 548 -28.96 -15.62 14.49
N LEU A 549 -28.94 -15.05 13.29
CA LEU A 549 -27.76 -14.47 12.65
C LEU A 549 -28.02 -12.99 12.40
N THR A 550 -27.19 -12.11 12.92
CA THR A 550 -27.22 -10.68 12.61
C THR A 550 -26.17 -10.36 11.56
N ILE A 551 -26.61 -9.72 10.48
CA ILE A 551 -25.77 -9.18 9.41
C ILE A 551 -25.96 -7.66 9.32
N TYR A 552 -25.07 -7.00 8.58
CA TYR A 552 -25.14 -5.57 8.36
C TYR A 552 -25.07 -5.24 6.88
N VAL A 553 -25.91 -4.31 6.44
CA VAL A 553 -26.09 -3.91 5.06
C VAL A 553 -25.88 -2.41 4.93
N ASN A 554 -24.78 -2.01 4.29
CA ASN A 554 -24.48 -0.63 3.94
C ASN A 554 -25.21 -0.27 2.64
N ALA A 555 -26.47 0.15 2.78
CA ALA A 555 -27.33 0.44 1.65
C ALA A 555 -26.91 1.75 0.96
N PRO A 556 -26.81 1.77 -0.39
CA PRO A 556 -26.35 2.96 -1.11
C PRO A 556 -27.32 4.14 -1.02
N SER A 557 -28.60 3.88 -0.79
CA SER A 557 -29.68 4.86 -0.68
C SER A 557 -30.75 4.35 0.28
N ALA A 558 -31.59 5.23 0.82
CA ALA A 558 -32.79 4.80 1.53
C ALA A 558 -33.84 4.27 0.54
N GLY A 559 -34.62 3.25 0.92
CA GLY A 559 -35.71 2.72 0.09
C GLY A 559 -36.13 1.30 0.42
N GLU A 560 -37.00 0.74 -0.43
CA GLU A 560 -37.47 -0.66 -0.34
C GLU A 560 -36.55 -1.58 -1.15
N TYR A 561 -36.06 -2.65 -0.54
CA TYR A 561 -35.10 -3.58 -1.15
C TYR A 561 -35.67 -4.98 -1.30
N ASN A 562 -35.60 -5.54 -2.51
CA ASN A 562 -35.78 -6.97 -2.73
C ASN A 562 -34.55 -7.74 -2.24
N ILE A 563 -34.74 -8.99 -1.81
CA ILE A 563 -33.68 -9.86 -1.32
C ILE A 563 -33.57 -11.09 -2.23
N SER A 564 -32.34 -11.42 -2.63
CA SER A 564 -32.03 -12.67 -3.30
C SER A 564 -30.82 -13.35 -2.68
N GLY A 565 -30.71 -14.66 -2.90
CA GLY A 565 -29.60 -15.44 -2.36
C GLY A 565 -29.65 -16.90 -2.78
N SER A 566 -28.59 -17.63 -2.45
CA SER A 566 -28.54 -19.07 -2.64
C SER A 566 -28.81 -19.82 -1.34
N TYR A 567 -29.36 -21.03 -1.45
CA TYR A 567 -29.66 -21.85 -0.29
C TYR A 567 -29.59 -23.35 -0.59
N ILE A 568 -29.40 -24.14 0.45
CA ILE A 568 -29.74 -25.57 0.43
C ILE A 568 -30.77 -25.84 1.52
N SER A 569 -31.73 -26.68 1.20
CA SER A 569 -32.81 -27.07 2.10
C SER A 569 -33.10 -28.55 1.86
N ALA A 570 -32.78 -29.43 2.81
CA ALA A 570 -33.20 -30.81 2.72
C ALA A 570 -33.72 -31.37 4.03
N ASN A 571 -34.55 -32.40 3.92
CA ASN A 571 -35.03 -33.14 5.06
C ASN A 571 -33.90 -34.05 5.57
N ARG A 572 -33.29 -33.68 6.69
CA ARG A 572 -32.10 -34.34 7.23
C ARG A 572 -32.45 -35.66 7.92
N THR A 573 -33.03 -36.61 7.21
CA THR A 573 -33.09 -38.01 7.67
C THR A 573 -32.00 -38.78 6.95
N MET A 574 -30.75 -38.59 7.36
CA MET A 574 -29.68 -39.50 6.95
C MET A 574 -29.88 -40.81 7.72
N GLY A 575 -30.48 -41.82 7.08
CA GLY A 575 -30.40 -43.20 7.57
C GLY A 575 -31.67 -44.05 7.53
N THR A 576 -32.83 -43.56 7.10
CA THR A 576 -34.01 -44.44 6.93
C THR A 576 -34.57 -44.28 5.54
N ASN A 577 -34.74 -45.40 4.84
CA ASN A 577 -35.29 -45.52 3.48
C ASN A 577 -36.78 -45.12 3.37
N ASP A 578 -37.26 -44.23 4.24
CA ASP A 578 -38.63 -43.73 4.21
C ASP A 578 -38.74 -42.59 3.20
N ALA A 579 -39.05 -42.97 1.96
CA ALA A 579 -39.38 -42.11 0.84
C ALA A 579 -40.70 -41.31 1.01
N HIS A 580 -41.16 -41.06 2.23
CA HIS A 580 -42.46 -40.47 2.54
C HIS A 580 -42.43 -39.23 3.44
N ARG A 581 -41.26 -38.64 3.69
CA ARG A 581 -41.21 -37.33 4.37
C ARG A 581 -41.43 -36.19 3.38
N MET A 582 -42.70 -35.79 3.32
CA MET A 582 -43.28 -34.63 2.61
C MET A 582 -42.39 -33.39 2.60
N ASP A 583 -42.47 -32.63 1.51
CA ASP A 583 -41.84 -31.31 1.37
C ASP A 583 -42.21 -30.42 2.55
N THR A 584 -41.29 -30.23 3.49
CA THR A 584 -41.49 -29.33 4.63
C THR A 584 -41.11 -27.91 4.24
N VAL A 585 -41.99 -26.96 4.54
CA VAL A 585 -41.69 -25.54 4.39
C VAL A 585 -40.62 -25.15 5.40
N ARG A 586 -39.56 -24.53 4.91
CA ARG A 586 -38.51 -23.88 5.70
C ARG A 586 -38.63 -22.38 5.53
N SER A 587 -38.66 -21.66 6.64
CA SER A 587 -38.74 -20.20 6.62
C SER A 587 -37.40 -19.56 6.94
N LEU A 588 -37.18 -18.36 6.40
CA LEU A 588 -36.12 -17.46 6.81
C LEU A 588 -36.71 -16.05 6.89
N THR A 589 -36.64 -15.47 8.07
CA THR A 589 -37.18 -14.13 8.34
C THR A 589 -36.04 -13.14 8.48
N PHE A 590 -36.13 -12.04 7.75
CA PHE A 590 -35.25 -10.88 7.82
C PHE A 590 -35.96 -9.78 8.60
N LYS A 591 -35.32 -9.22 9.62
CA LYS A 591 -35.91 -8.19 10.47
C LYS A 591 -34.90 -7.08 10.77
N THR A 592 -35.24 -5.83 10.47
CA THR A 592 -34.50 -4.66 10.98
C THR A 592 -35.13 -4.14 12.28
N LYS A 593 -36.47 -4.28 12.38
CA LYS A 593 -37.33 -3.99 13.52
C LYS A 593 -38.66 -4.72 13.32
N GLU A 594 -39.50 -4.83 14.35
CA GLU A 594 -40.72 -5.67 14.32
C GLU A 594 -41.63 -5.36 13.12
N GLU A 595 -41.91 -4.10 12.85
CA GLU A 595 -42.74 -3.62 11.74
C GLU A 595 -42.06 -3.68 10.37
N ASN A 596 -40.75 -3.98 10.35
CA ASN A 596 -39.97 -4.10 9.13
C ASN A 596 -39.31 -5.48 9.01
N SER A 597 -40.18 -6.47 8.88
CA SER A 597 -39.87 -7.87 8.65
C SER A 597 -40.23 -8.33 7.22
N LEU A 598 -39.54 -9.37 6.75
CA LEU A 598 -39.81 -10.08 5.51
C LEU A 598 -39.51 -11.57 5.71
N THR A 599 -40.44 -12.47 5.42
CA THR A 599 -40.25 -13.91 5.55
C THR A 599 -40.28 -14.59 4.20
N ILE A 600 -39.19 -15.28 3.84
CA ILE A 600 -39.15 -16.15 2.66
C ILE A 600 -39.46 -17.59 3.08
N ASN A 601 -40.22 -18.30 2.26
CA ASN A 601 -40.54 -19.70 2.43
C ASN A 601 -39.96 -20.51 1.27
N VAL A 602 -39.16 -21.52 1.60
CA VAL A 602 -38.56 -22.44 0.64
C VAL A 602 -38.92 -23.87 1.00
N MET A 603 -39.10 -24.73 -0.01
CA MET A 603 -39.42 -26.14 0.22
C MET A 603 -38.14 -26.92 0.53
N SER A 604 -38.21 -27.86 1.48
CA SER A 604 -37.15 -28.85 1.65
C SER A 604 -37.16 -29.85 0.50
N LYS A 605 -36.03 -30.04 -0.17
CA LYS A 605 -35.86 -31.08 -1.18
C LYS A 605 -35.44 -32.41 -0.55
N THR A 606 -35.59 -33.48 -1.32
CA THR A 606 -35.15 -34.84 -0.96
C THR A 606 -33.62 -34.96 -0.88
N HIS A 607 -32.87 -34.17 -1.66
CA HIS A 607 -31.41 -34.24 -1.75
C HIS A 607 -30.73 -32.99 -1.17
N PHE A 608 -29.84 -33.17 -0.19
CA PHE A 608 -29.06 -32.09 0.45
C PHE A 608 -27.92 -31.52 -0.40
N MET A 609 -27.85 -31.90 -1.69
CA MET A 609 -26.74 -31.55 -2.58
C MET A 609 -27.13 -30.54 -3.67
N SER A 610 -28.39 -30.14 -3.79
CA SER A 610 -28.81 -29.14 -4.77
C SER A 610 -28.76 -27.72 -4.18
N LEU A 611 -27.95 -26.84 -4.78
CA LEU A 611 -27.92 -25.42 -4.50
C LEU A 611 -29.02 -24.71 -5.29
N GLU A 612 -29.95 -24.13 -4.55
CA GLU A 612 -31.09 -23.39 -5.08
C GLU A 612 -30.87 -21.89 -4.92
N SER A 613 -31.75 -21.10 -5.53
CA SER A 613 -31.82 -19.66 -5.33
C SER A 613 -33.24 -19.20 -5.00
N PHE A 614 -33.33 -18.08 -4.30
CA PHE A 614 -34.58 -17.35 -4.10
C PHE A 614 -34.37 -15.89 -4.51
N ASP A 615 -35.46 -15.23 -4.92
CA ASP A 615 -35.48 -13.82 -5.26
C ASP A 615 -36.88 -13.25 -4.99
N THR A 616 -36.99 -12.31 -4.05
CA THR A 616 -38.28 -11.74 -3.66
C THR A 616 -38.85 -10.75 -4.68
N SER A 617 -38.09 -10.36 -5.70
CA SER A 617 -38.63 -9.65 -6.86
C SER A 617 -39.44 -10.58 -7.78
N ASN A 618 -39.17 -11.89 -7.75
CA ASN A 618 -39.82 -12.89 -8.60
C ASN A 618 -41.04 -13.52 -7.93
N ASN A 619 -42.16 -13.61 -8.65
CA ASN A 619 -43.42 -14.16 -8.14
C ASN A 619 -43.34 -15.66 -7.77
N SER A 620 -42.31 -16.38 -8.22
CA SER A 620 -42.08 -17.80 -7.91
C SER A 620 -41.56 -18.04 -6.50
N THR A 621 -40.93 -17.05 -5.86
CA THR A 621 -40.52 -17.16 -4.45
C THR A 621 -41.76 -17.00 -3.57
N SER A 622 -42.05 -18.01 -2.76
CA SER A 622 -43.11 -17.92 -1.76
C SER A 622 -42.66 -17.00 -0.62
N VAL A 623 -43.47 -15.98 -0.34
CA VAL A 623 -43.18 -14.96 0.67
C VAL A 623 -44.34 -14.96 1.66
N GLY A 624 -44.03 -15.10 2.94
CA GLY A 624 -45.00 -15.10 4.03
C GLY A 624 -45.15 -13.72 4.67
N THR A 625 -46.31 -13.44 5.26
CA THR A 625 -46.58 -12.24 6.06
C THR A 625 -46.72 -12.61 7.53
N THR A 626 -46.01 -11.91 8.42
CA THR A 626 -46.14 -12.10 9.87
C THR A 626 -47.34 -11.37 10.49
N HIS A 627 -48.14 -10.65 9.68
CA HIS A 627 -49.29 -9.87 10.16
C HIS A 627 -50.55 -10.13 9.30
N GLU A 628 -51.71 -10.19 9.97
CA GLU A 628 -53.01 -10.66 9.45
C GLU A 628 -53.69 -9.74 8.40
N ASN A 629 -53.08 -8.64 7.96
CA ASN A 629 -53.67 -7.73 6.98
C ASN A 629 -52.92 -7.74 5.64
N SER A 630 -53.69 -7.93 4.56
CA SER A 630 -53.30 -8.54 3.29
C SER A 630 -52.59 -7.61 2.28
N VAL A 631 -51.25 -7.59 2.31
CA VAL A 631 -50.41 -7.46 1.11
C VAL A 631 -49.15 -8.30 1.33
N THR A 632 -48.80 -9.20 0.40
CA THR A 632 -47.55 -9.98 0.46
C THR A 632 -46.35 -9.02 0.38
N LYS A 633 -45.81 -8.59 1.53
CA LYS A 633 -44.62 -7.74 1.60
C LYS A 633 -43.45 -8.48 0.98
N ARG A 634 -42.83 -7.93 -0.07
CA ARG A 634 -41.74 -8.56 -0.85
C ARG A 634 -40.40 -7.86 -0.69
N THR A 635 -40.42 -6.73 -0.02
CA THR A 635 -39.27 -5.85 0.17
C THR A 635 -39.02 -5.62 1.65
N ILE A 636 -37.79 -5.23 1.99
CA ILE A 636 -37.42 -4.72 3.30
C ILE A 636 -36.97 -3.27 3.16
N LYS A 637 -37.47 -2.40 4.04
CA LYS A 637 -37.05 -0.99 4.03
C LYS A 637 -35.65 -0.86 4.63
N LEU A 638 -34.74 -0.18 3.94
CA LEU A 638 -33.41 0.14 4.44
C LEU A 638 -33.21 1.67 4.42
N GLU A 639 -32.51 2.20 5.40
CA GLU A 639 -32.03 3.58 5.40
C GLU A 639 -30.70 3.68 4.63
N GLN A 640 -30.35 4.85 4.12
CA GLN A 640 -29.03 5.04 3.51
C GLN A 640 -27.93 4.81 4.56
N GLY A 641 -26.90 4.06 4.20
CA GLY A 641 -25.81 3.69 5.10
C GLY A 641 -26.07 2.34 5.78
N LEU A 642 -25.51 2.17 6.97
CA LEU A 642 -25.46 0.87 7.64
C LEU A 642 -26.80 0.48 8.30
N ASN A 643 -27.32 -0.69 7.95
CA ASN A 643 -28.54 -1.26 8.51
C ASN A 643 -28.24 -2.60 9.19
N LYS A 644 -28.70 -2.80 10.42
CA LYS A 644 -28.66 -4.08 11.13
C LYS A 644 -29.85 -4.95 10.70
N ILE A 645 -29.59 -6.20 10.30
CA ILE A 645 -30.63 -7.15 9.91
C ILE A 645 -30.44 -8.44 10.69
N VAL A 646 -31.47 -8.84 11.43
CA VAL A 646 -31.53 -10.09 12.19
C VAL A 646 -32.26 -11.14 11.35
N LEU A 647 -31.60 -12.27 11.14
CA LEU A 647 -32.11 -13.45 10.46
C LEU A 647 -32.53 -14.49 11.49
N SER A 648 -33.77 -14.95 11.40
CA SER A 648 -34.34 -15.97 12.29
C SER A 648 -35.24 -16.94 11.54
N ARG A 649 -35.78 -17.92 12.25
CA ARG A 649 -36.93 -18.70 11.73
C ARG A 649 -38.26 -18.02 12.07
N ASP A 650 -39.28 -18.37 11.30
CA ASP A 650 -40.70 -18.18 11.62
C ASP A 650 -41.36 -19.55 11.86
N THR A 651 -41.52 -20.34 10.79
CA THR A 651 -42.00 -21.74 10.81
C THR A 651 -40.91 -22.73 10.35
N GLY A 652 -40.89 -23.94 10.93
CA GLY A 652 -39.91 -24.98 10.60
C GLY A 652 -38.48 -24.68 11.03
N ASP A 653 -37.51 -25.37 10.43
CA ASP A 653 -36.07 -25.04 10.52
C ASP A 653 -35.69 -24.11 9.35
N THR A 654 -34.66 -23.27 9.48
CA THR A 654 -34.20 -22.45 8.35
C THR A 654 -33.45 -23.30 7.31
N PRO A 655 -33.38 -22.86 6.04
CA PRO A 655 -32.39 -23.38 5.11
C PRO A 655 -30.97 -22.96 5.52
N PHE A 656 -29.97 -23.62 4.93
CA PHE A 656 -28.60 -23.11 4.89
C PHE A 656 -28.54 -22.03 3.82
N ILE A 657 -27.88 -20.90 4.09
CA ILE A 657 -27.89 -19.73 3.21
C ILE A 657 -26.50 -19.29 2.78
N GLY A 658 -26.37 -18.88 1.52
CA GLY A 658 -25.17 -18.24 0.98
C GLY A 658 -25.24 -16.72 1.09
N ASN A 659 -24.42 -16.05 0.29
CA ASN A 659 -24.41 -14.59 0.19
C ASN A 659 -25.79 -14.04 -0.18
N LEU A 660 -26.11 -12.88 0.38
CA LEU A 660 -27.42 -12.24 0.25
C LEU A 660 -27.26 -10.94 -0.51
N THR A 661 -28.11 -10.71 -1.50
CA THR A 661 -28.12 -9.49 -2.30
C THR A 661 -29.39 -8.70 -2.05
N PHE A 662 -29.23 -7.43 -1.72
CA PHE A 662 -30.30 -6.47 -1.49
C PHE A 662 -30.32 -5.51 -2.67
N THR A 663 -31.40 -5.53 -3.45
CA THR A 663 -31.55 -4.69 -4.66
C THR A 663 -32.70 -3.71 -4.48
N LEU A 664 -32.41 -2.42 -4.66
CA LEU A 664 -33.40 -1.34 -4.55
C LEU A 664 -34.54 -1.59 -5.54
N SER A 665 -35.77 -1.61 -5.04
CA SER A 665 -36.98 -1.80 -5.83
C SER A 665 -37.28 -0.54 -6.63
N SER A 666 -37.54 -0.69 -7.93
CA SER A 666 -38.02 0.38 -8.79
C SER A 666 -39.53 0.68 -8.61
N THR A 667 -40.24 -0.19 -7.89
CA THR A 667 -41.68 -0.06 -7.64
C THR A 667 -41.91 0.12 -6.14
N PRO A 668 -42.41 1.28 -5.67
CA PRO A 668 -42.82 1.45 -4.29
C PRO A 668 -43.93 0.45 -3.98
N GLN A 669 -43.76 -0.38 -2.95
CA GLN A 669 -44.85 -1.21 -2.48
C GLN A 669 -45.86 -0.28 -1.79
N ALA A 670 -47.12 -0.27 -2.24
CA ALA A 670 -48.14 0.66 -1.73
C ALA A 670 -48.27 0.51 -0.21
N ASN A 671 -48.16 1.62 0.52
CA ASN A 671 -48.37 1.65 1.96
C ASN A 671 -49.76 1.09 2.29
N ALA A 672 -49.82 0.06 3.14
CA ALA A 672 -51.06 -0.36 3.76
C ALA A 672 -51.42 0.68 4.84
N ASN A 673 -52.56 1.36 4.68
CA ASN A 673 -53.22 2.12 5.74
C ASN A 673 -53.89 1.18 6.73
#